data_AF-A0A4Y7SQD0-F1
#
_entry.id   AF-A0A4Y7SQD0-F1
#
_cell.length_a   1.000
_cell.length_b   1.000
_cell.length_c   1.000
_cell.angle_alpha   90.00
_cell.angle_beta   90.00
_cell.angle_gamma   90.00
#
_symmetry.space_group_name_H-M   'P 1'
#
loop_
_entity.id
_entity.type
_entity.pdbx_description
1 polymer ?
#
loop_
_entity_poly.entity_id
_entity_poly.type
_entity_poly.pdbx_seq_one_letter_code
_entity_poly.pdbx_strand_id
1 'polypeptide(L)'
;MLLRRALARTCRTQVPWLSTPVASASWHVIPHTRNANKVSRQQWQRQTVRMSSTAAVAKEDVAEEAVEDVKPTHPLTDADRQRLTFQRNIGVSAHIDSGKTTLTERILFYTGKIREIHEVRGRDSVGAKMDSMDLEREKGITIQSAATFCDWEATSAEDGSKQRYAINIIDTPGHVDFTIEVERALRVLDGAILVLCAVAGVQSQTTTVDRQMRRYGVPRVSFVNKMDRPGANPWRIVQQIRSKLRIPAAAVQVPIGVEDQFRGVVDLVHWRAIYNEGHKGSDIVVSEEIPTDILEFAKEKRQELIEQLAEVDEEIGELFLLDEVPTNRQIADAIRRSTIGLKFSPVFMGSAIKNTGVQPMLDGVCEYLPNPSEKDVFAIDTKAQESTGVPAQNATPDVPLVPAAAAPLVGLAFKLEEGRFGQLTYMRVYQGTLKKAMQIWNVRTGKKVKVPRLVRMHSNEMEEVDSIGPGEICAMFGVECSSGDTFTDGTTQYSMTNMFVPDPVISLSIKPKGQETPNFSRALNRFQKEDPTFKVHIDHESKETIISGMGELHLEIYVERMRREYNTDCITGKPRVAFRETITRRAEFNFTHKKQTGGAGQYAKVSGFIEPMEVDPETGKDVAFENVVMGGNIPTNFIPAVERGFYEALEKGTLTGNPISGVRFVLKDGAFHAVDSSELAFRLAAIGAFREAFKQAAGIILEPVMTVEVVAPSELQSQVIGGLNTRRGTIVDSEVRDDEFTAVAEVALNDMFGYSNQLRGSTQGKGEFSMEYKHHMPVLPPVQKELEEAYKKTIPQAKK
;
A
#
# COMPACT_ATOMS: atom_id res chain seq x y z
N MET A 1 -6.30 75.56 9.77
CA MET A 1 -5.52 75.50 8.52
C MET A 1 -4.10 75.06 8.84
N LEU A 2 -3.51 74.24 7.97
CA LEU A 2 -2.08 74.10 7.59
C LEU A 2 -0.95 74.38 8.63
N LEU A 3 -0.05 73.39 8.73
CA LEU A 3 1.38 73.44 9.14
C LEU A 3 1.83 74.35 10.32
N ARG A 4 2.38 73.73 11.39
CA ARG A 4 3.75 73.98 11.93
C ARG A 4 4.03 73.33 13.31
N ARG A 5 5.33 73.08 13.57
CA ARG A 5 6.06 73.16 14.86
C ARG A 5 5.84 72.10 15.96
N ALA A 6 6.81 72.13 16.89
CA ALA A 6 6.84 71.67 18.28
C ALA A 6 6.93 70.13 18.49
N LEU A 7 7.93 69.61 19.22
CA LEU A 7 8.39 69.83 20.61
C LEU A 7 7.46 69.24 21.68
N ALA A 8 8.04 68.35 22.51
CA ALA A 8 7.72 68.15 23.93
C ALA A 8 6.31 67.54 24.26
N ARG A 9 6.08 66.86 25.38
CA ARG A 9 6.89 66.59 26.59
C ARG A 9 6.33 65.35 27.33
N THR A 10 7.19 64.56 27.97
CA THR A 10 7.14 64.00 29.35
C THR A 10 5.77 63.78 30.06
N CYS A 11 5.59 62.80 30.97
CA CYS A 11 6.54 62.28 31.96
C CYS A 11 6.05 61.01 32.71
N ARG A 12 6.98 60.37 33.48
CA ARG A 12 6.78 59.32 34.52
C ARG A 12 6.41 57.92 33.97
N THR A 13 6.69 56.77 34.61
CA THR A 13 7.58 56.33 35.73
C THR A 13 7.70 54.78 35.67
N GLN A 14 8.74 54.08 36.14
CA GLN A 14 10.07 54.44 36.67
C GLN A 14 11.04 53.25 36.45
N VAL A 15 12.35 53.47 36.61
CA VAL A 15 13.46 52.48 36.55
C VAL A 15 14.41 52.82 37.72
N PRO A 16 15.05 51.86 38.43
CA PRO A 16 16.47 51.61 38.17
C PRO A 16 17.04 50.18 38.43
N TRP A 17 18.17 49.89 37.76
CA TRP A 17 19.17 48.83 38.05
C TRP A 17 18.75 47.35 37.82
N LEU A 18 19.65 46.36 37.59
CA LEU A 18 21.05 46.24 37.10
C LEU A 18 21.26 44.74 36.72
N SER A 19 22.29 44.23 36.02
CA SER A 19 23.48 44.80 35.36
C SER A 19 23.93 43.91 34.17
N THR A 20 24.39 44.53 33.08
CA THR A 20 25.18 43.95 31.97
C THR A 20 26.69 43.92 32.31
N PRO A 21 27.66 43.36 31.52
CA PRO A 21 27.61 43.17 30.07
C PRO A 21 28.28 41.94 29.39
N VAL A 22 28.04 41.91 28.08
CA VAL A 22 28.66 41.15 26.98
C VAL A 22 30.17 41.38 26.85
N ALA A 23 30.96 40.37 26.43
CA ALA A 23 32.09 40.53 25.51
C ALA A 23 32.55 39.22 24.82
N SER A 24 33.01 39.38 23.58
CA SER A 24 33.64 38.42 22.64
C SER A 24 34.85 37.62 23.14
N ALA A 25 35.15 36.50 22.45
CA ALA A 25 36.48 35.88 22.39
C ALA A 25 36.85 35.46 20.96
N SER A 26 38.15 35.46 20.63
CA SER A 26 38.71 35.13 19.32
C SER A 26 39.96 34.23 19.45
N TRP A 27 40.55 33.82 18.31
CA TRP A 27 41.61 32.80 18.20
C TRP A 27 42.94 33.16 18.88
N HIS A 28 43.70 32.17 19.40
CA HIS A 28 45.16 31.94 19.13
C HIS A 28 45.81 30.75 19.92
N VAL A 29 46.22 29.69 19.19
CA VAL A 29 47.60 29.11 19.11
C VAL A 29 48.45 28.76 20.39
N ILE A 30 48.66 27.44 20.64
CA ILE A 30 49.93 26.70 21.04
C ILE A 30 50.65 27.08 22.38
N PRO A 31 51.02 26.13 23.31
CA PRO A 31 52.20 25.23 23.16
C PRO A 31 52.20 23.84 23.87
N HIS A 32 53.38 23.19 23.89
CA HIS A 32 53.67 21.76 24.13
C HIS A 32 54.11 21.34 25.58
N THR A 33 53.86 20.05 25.92
CA THR A 33 54.71 19.07 26.67
C THR A 33 54.83 18.98 28.22
N ARG A 34 54.96 17.69 28.65
CA ARG A 34 55.79 17.08 29.74
C ARG A 34 55.21 16.71 31.14
N ASN A 35 54.82 15.44 31.24
CA ASN A 35 55.24 14.39 32.20
C ASN A 35 55.33 14.62 33.74
N ALA A 36 54.51 13.84 34.47
CA ALA A 36 54.94 12.88 35.51
C ALA A 36 53.97 11.67 35.51
N ASN A 37 54.30 10.36 35.63
CA ASN A 37 55.49 9.54 35.91
C ASN A 37 55.55 8.90 37.33
N LYS A 38 56.09 7.66 37.42
CA LYS A 38 55.96 6.62 38.50
C LYS A 38 54.59 5.91 38.48
N VAL A 39 54.40 4.64 38.89
CA VAL A 39 55.24 3.46 39.24
C VAL A 39 54.28 2.23 39.17
N SER A 40 54.54 0.97 38.80
CA SER A 40 55.60 0.19 38.08
C SER A 40 55.99 -1.10 38.82
N ARG A 41 55.82 -2.28 38.18
CA ARG A 41 56.62 -3.53 38.30
C ARG A 41 56.33 -4.35 37.01
N GLN A 42 57.28 -4.65 36.12
CA GLN A 42 58.41 -5.62 36.19
C GLN A 42 57.91 -7.08 36.26
N GLN A 43 58.39 -8.07 35.47
CA GLN A 43 59.58 -8.30 34.60
C GLN A 43 59.17 -9.27 33.42
N TRP A 44 59.90 -9.71 32.38
CA TRP A 44 61.15 -9.42 31.60
C TRP A 44 61.22 -10.44 30.39
N GLN A 45 62.11 -10.44 29.37
CA GLN A 45 63.16 -9.51 28.91
C GLN A 45 63.20 -9.40 27.34
N ARG A 46 64.17 -10.01 26.63
CA ARG A 46 64.37 -10.11 25.16
C ARG A 46 65.36 -11.25 24.83
N GLN A 47 65.27 -11.87 23.64
CA GLN A 47 66.45 -12.21 22.81
C GLN A 47 66.06 -12.65 21.39
N THR A 48 66.93 -12.40 20.41
CA THR A 48 66.83 -12.86 19.01
C THR A 48 68.09 -13.62 18.62
N VAL A 49 67.95 -14.82 18.03
CA VAL A 49 69.10 -15.63 17.57
C VAL A 49 68.83 -16.22 16.17
N ARG A 50 69.93 -16.23 15.40
CA ARG A 50 70.16 -16.51 13.98
C ARG A 50 69.59 -17.81 13.36
N MET A 51 69.41 -17.72 12.03
CA MET A 51 69.74 -18.71 10.98
C MET A 51 68.92 -20.02 10.84
N SER A 52 68.06 -20.00 9.82
CA SER A 52 67.98 -20.97 8.71
C SER A 52 68.68 -22.34 8.82
N SER A 53 67.92 -23.42 8.67
CA SER A 53 68.41 -24.74 8.23
C SER A 53 67.35 -25.51 7.43
N THR A 54 67.70 -25.93 6.21
CA THR A 54 67.19 -27.09 5.43
C THR A 54 65.67 -27.31 5.27
N ALA A 55 65.22 -27.37 4.01
CA ALA A 55 63.89 -27.85 3.62
C ALA A 55 63.89 -29.34 3.23
N ALA A 56 62.74 -30.03 3.38
CA ALA A 56 62.19 -31.04 2.44
C ALA A 56 60.87 -31.63 2.97
N VAL A 57 60.05 -32.22 2.07
CA VAL A 57 58.89 -33.12 2.33
C VAL A 57 57.67 -32.43 3.01
N ALA A 58 56.44 -32.48 2.48
CA ALA A 58 55.93 -32.91 1.16
C ALA A 58 54.63 -32.14 0.82
N LYS A 59 54.16 -32.26 -0.43
CA LYS A 59 52.74 -32.06 -0.77
C LYS A 59 51.97 -33.35 -0.46
N GLU A 60 50.80 -33.20 0.15
CA GLU A 60 49.63 -34.03 -0.18
C GLU A 60 48.48 -33.06 -0.42
N ASP A 61 47.72 -33.26 -1.49
CA ASP A 61 46.74 -32.30 -1.98
C ASP A 61 45.37 -32.51 -1.30
N VAL A 62 44.80 -31.46 -0.72
CA VAL A 62 43.36 -31.37 -0.45
C VAL A 62 42.77 -30.57 -1.61
N ALA A 63 41.94 -31.23 -2.43
CA ALA A 63 41.42 -30.66 -3.65
C ALA A 63 40.45 -29.48 -3.39
N GLU A 64 40.47 -28.51 -4.30
CA GLU A 64 39.50 -27.43 -4.36
C GLU A 64 38.17 -27.94 -4.92
N GLU A 65 37.21 -28.27 -4.04
CA GLU A 65 35.79 -28.37 -4.40
C GLU A 65 34.95 -27.36 -3.59
N ALA A 66 35.33 -26.09 -3.72
CA ALA A 66 34.39 -25.00 -3.47
C ALA A 66 33.39 -24.96 -4.64
N VAL A 67 32.32 -25.75 -4.53
CA VAL A 67 31.18 -25.66 -5.46
C VAL A 67 30.42 -24.38 -5.16
N GLU A 68 30.87 -23.27 -5.76
CA GLU A 68 30.00 -22.11 -5.95
C GLU A 68 28.86 -22.56 -6.87
N ASP A 69 27.65 -22.69 -6.31
CA ASP A 69 26.41 -22.81 -7.08
C ASP A 69 26.13 -21.47 -7.79
N VAL A 70 26.89 -21.21 -8.87
CA VAL A 70 26.69 -20.08 -9.78
C VAL A 70 25.36 -20.29 -10.47
N LYS A 71 24.29 -19.81 -9.82
CA LYS A 71 22.92 -19.87 -10.32
C LYS A 71 22.90 -19.40 -11.78
N PRO A 72 22.42 -20.22 -12.74
CA PRO A 72 22.59 -19.92 -14.15
C PRO A 72 21.90 -18.61 -14.50
N THR A 73 22.68 -17.60 -14.86
CA THR A 73 22.17 -16.35 -15.40
C THR A 73 21.56 -16.68 -16.77
N HIS A 74 20.23 -16.62 -16.88
CA HIS A 74 19.52 -16.81 -18.15
C HIS A 74 19.42 -15.46 -18.90
N PRO A 75 20.28 -15.15 -19.88
CA PRO A 75 20.21 -13.88 -20.60
C PRO A 75 18.93 -13.80 -21.43
N LEU A 76 18.38 -12.59 -21.55
CA LEU A 76 17.26 -12.32 -22.47
C LEU A 76 17.74 -12.51 -23.92
N THR A 77 17.11 -13.44 -24.64
CA THR A 77 17.34 -13.64 -26.07
C THR A 77 16.78 -12.46 -26.88
N ASP A 78 17.21 -12.28 -28.13
CA ASP A 78 16.68 -11.22 -28.99
C ASP A 78 15.17 -11.38 -29.25
N ALA A 79 14.67 -12.63 -29.25
CA ALA A 79 13.25 -12.93 -29.33
C ALA A 79 12.48 -12.57 -28.04
N ASP A 80 13.07 -12.79 -26.85
CA ASP A 80 12.50 -12.31 -25.59
C ASP A 80 12.43 -10.77 -25.59
N ARG A 81 13.54 -10.10 -25.96
CA ARG A 81 13.62 -8.64 -26.05
C ARG A 81 12.57 -8.07 -27.00
N GLN A 82 12.49 -8.59 -28.23
CA GLN A 82 11.53 -8.11 -29.23
C GLN A 82 10.08 -8.29 -28.75
N ARG A 83 9.74 -9.41 -28.09
CA ARG A 83 8.40 -9.64 -27.54
C ARG A 83 8.09 -8.69 -26.36
N LEU A 84 9.05 -8.48 -25.46
CA LEU A 84 8.87 -7.66 -24.27
C LEU A 84 8.79 -6.16 -24.58
N THR A 85 9.59 -5.64 -25.52
CA THR A 85 9.58 -4.21 -25.92
C THR A 85 8.19 -3.69 -26.25
N PHE A 86 7.35 -4.49 -26.92
CA PHE A 86 5.99 -4.11 -27.32
C PHE A 86 4.91 -4.46 -26.28
N GLN A 87 5.27 -4.99 -25.11
CA GLN A 87 4.32 -5.30 -24.05
C GLN A 87 4.24 -4.19 -23.00
N ARG A 88 3.02 -3.86 -22.54
CA ARG A 88 2.79 -2.98 -21.37
C ARG A 88 1.80 -3.64 -20.42
N ASN A 89 2.08 -3.59 -19.12
CA ASN A 89 1.20 -4.06 -18.05
C ASN A 89 0.84 -2.87 -17.16
N ILE A 90 -0.34 -2.28 -17.36
CA ILE A 90 -0.73 -0.99 -16.77
C ILE A 90 -1.97 -1.08 -15.88
N GLY A 91 -1.94 -0.37 -14.76
CA GLY A 91 -3.10 -0.15 -13.90
C GLY A 91 -3.77 1.19 -14.18
N VAL A 92 -5.09 1.27 -14.04
CA VAL A 92 -5.83 2.55 -13.99
C VAL A 92 -6.24 2.78 -12.53
N SER A 93 -5.66 3.78 -11.87
CA SER A 93 -5.82 4.01 -10.42
C SER A 93 -6.04 5.49 -10.08
N ALA A 94 -6.94 5.76 -9.12
CA ALA A 94 -7.45 7.11 -8.83
C ALA A 94 -8.41 7.13 -7.63
N HIS A 95 -8.80 8.33 -7.19
CA HIS A 95 -9.94 8.54 -6.28
C HIS A 95 -11.30 8.11 -6.88
N ILE A 96 -12.33 8.09 -6.03
CA ILE A 96 -13.76 8.00 -6.40
C ILE A 96 -14.13 9.16 -7.35
N ASP A 97 -15.14 8.97 -8.21
CA ASP A 97 -15.56 9.86 -9.33
C ASP A 97 -14.43 10.56 -10.11
N SER A 98 -13.23 9.97 -10.20
CA SER A 98 -12.17 10.46 -11.10
C SER A 98 -12.33 9.97 -12.54
N GLY A 99 -13.35 9.14 -12.80
CA GLY A 99 -13.69 8.63 -14.14
C GLY A 99 -12.78 7.52 -14.66
N LYS A 100 -12.23 6.67 -13.78
CA LYS A 100 -11.40 5.49 -14.15
C LYS A 100 -12.09 4.60 -15.17
N THR A 101 -13.21 3.99 -14.78
CA THR A 101 -14.00 3.07 -15.61
C THR A 101 -14.39 3.70 -16.95
N THR A 102 -14.73 5.00 -16.93
CA THR A 102 -15.02 5.77 -18.14
C THR A 102 -13.80 5.90 -19.06
N LEU A 103 -12.61 6.16 -18.51
CA LEU A 103 -11.35 6.19 -19.27
C LEU A 103 -11.02 4.82 -19.84
N THR A 104 -11.08 3.77 -19.01
CA THR A 104 -10.85 2.37 -19.41
C THR A 104 -11.77 1.95 -20.55
N GLU A 105 -13.05 2.33 -20.52
CA GLU A 105 -13.98 2.13 -21.65
C GLU A 105 -13.54 2.85 -22.92
N ARG A 106 -13.08 4.11 -22.86
CA ARG A 106 -12.58 4.81 -24.06
C ARG A 106 -11.34 4.12 -24.62
N ILE A 107 -10.43 3.65 -23.76
CA ILE A 107 -9.27 2.86 -24.19
C ILE A 107 -9.71 1.57 -24.90
N LEU A 108 -10.68 0.83 -24.34
CA LEU A 108 -11.22 -0.39 -24.94
C LEU A 108 -12.02 -0.15 -26.24
N PHE A 109 -12.59 1.04 -26.42
CA PHE A 109 -13.21 1.48 -27.68
C PHE A 109 -12.16 1.81 -28.74
N TYR A 110 -11.16 2.65 -28.43
CA TYR A 110 -10.12 3.04 -29.40
C TYR A 110 -9.21 1.89 -29.82
N THR A 111 -8.98 0.91 -28.94
CA THR A 111 -8.29 -0.36 -29.24
C THR A 111 -9.19 -1.38 -29.98
N GLY A 112 -10.40 -0.99 -30.40
CA GLY A 112 -11.33 -1.79 -31.18
C GLY A 112 -11.96 -2.98 -30.46
N LYS A 113 -11.74 -3.14 -29.15
CA LYS A 113 -12.28 -4.25 -28.34
C LYS A 113 -13.75 -4.07 -27.95
N ILE A 114 -14.28 -2.86 -28.07
CA ILE A 114 -15.68 -2.52 -27.81
C ILE A 114 -16.22 -1.67 -28.98
N ARG A 115 -17.44 -1.96 -29.44
CA ARG A 115 -18.09 -1.26 -30.58
C ARG A 115 -18.92 -0.04 -30.17
N GLU A 116 -19.49 -0.03 -28.97
CA GLU A 116 -20.32 1.04 -28.43
C GLU A 116 -19.97 1.28 -26.96
N ILE A 117 -20.08 2.53 -26.50
CA ILE A 117 -19.58 2.96 -25.19
C ILE A 117 -20.78 3.31 -24.31
N HIS A 118 -20.82 2.82 -23.08
CA HIS A 118 -22.01 2.85 -22.23
C HIS A 118 -21.68 3.43 -20.85
N GLU A 119 -22.25 4.59 -20.52
CA GLU A 119 -21.87 5.29 -19.29
C GLU A 119 -22.28 4.53 -18.03
N VAL A 120 -21.39 4.53 -17.01
CA VAL A 120 -21.58 3.89 -15.69
C VAL A 120 -22.92 4.27 -15.03
N ARG A 121 -23.40 5.49 -15.27
CA ARG A 121 -24.71 6.00 -14.82
C ARG A 121 -25.59 6.50 -15.99
N GLY A 122 -25.43 5.90 -17.17
CA GLY A 122 -26.21 6.22 -18.37
C GLY A 122 -27.68 5.79 -18.26
N ARG A 123 -28.55 6.43 -19.05
CA ARG A 123 -29.99 6.09 -19.08
C ARG A 123 -30.27 4.71 -19.68
N ASP A 124 -29.33 4.19 -20.45
CA ASP A 124 -29.45 3.01 -21.29
C ASP A 124 -29.57 1.70 -20.48
N SER A 125 -29.33 1.74 -19.17
CA SER A 125 -29.42 0.60 -18.23
C SER A 125 -28.45 -0.57 -18.48
N VAL A 126 -27.61 -0.50 -19.52
CA VAL A 126 -26.56 -1.47 -19.83
C VAL A 126 -25.41 -1.39 -18.80
N GLY A 127 -25.02 -0.17 -18.42
CA GLY A 127 -23.83 0.10 -17.61
C GLY A 127 -22.51 -0.11 -18.38
N ALA A 128 -21.39 0.25 -17.75
CA ALA A 128 -20.06 0.06 -18.35
C ALA A 128 -19.72 -1.44 -18.45
N LYS A 129 -18.97 -1.83 -19.50
CA LYS A 129 -18.59 -3.23 -19.74
C LYS A 129 -17.64 -3.79 -18.66
N MET A 130 -16.87 -2.91 -18.01
CA MET A 130 -15.92 -3.27 -16.95
C MET A 130 -16.59 -3.52 -15.60
N ASP A 131 -17.65 -2.77 -15.28
CA ASP A 131 -18.50 -3.02 -14.10
C ASP A 131 -19.42 -4.21 -14.40
N SER A 132 -18.89 -5.41 -14.15
CA SER A 132 -19.51 -6.68 -14.56
C SER A 132 -20.54 -7.22 -13.56
N MET A 133 -20.45 -6.82 -12.28
CA MET A 133 -21.38 -7.24 -11.25
C MET A 133 -22.59 -6.30 -11.20
N ASP A 134 -23.79 -6.84 -10.95
CA ASP A 134 -25.02 -6.04 -10.78
C ASP A 134 -24.86 -4.97 -9.67
N LEU A 135 -24.08 -5.28 -8.63
CA LEU A 135 -23.79 -4.37 -7.51
C LEU A 135 -22.89 -3.19 -7.90
N GLU A 136 -21.95 -3.39 -8.83
CA GLU A 136 -21.07 -2.32 -9.32
C GLU A 136 -21.89 -1.27 -10.09
N ARG A 137 -22.84 -1.74 -10.91
CA ARG A 137 -23.79 -0.92 -11.65
C ARG A 137 -24.80 -0.21 -10.75
N GLU A 138 -25.34 -0.92 -9.75
CA GLU A 138 -26.34 -0.38 -8.82
C GLU A 138 -25.77 0.71 -7.90
N LYS A 139 -24.54 0.51 -7.39
CA LYS A 139 -23.84 1.51 -6.55
C LYS A 139 -23.10 2.56 -7.40
N GLY A 140 -22.80 2.25 -8.67
CA GLY A 140 -22.01 3.08 -9.58
C GLY A 140 -20.55 3.20 -9.14
N ILE A 141 -19.95 2.09 -8.70
CA ILE A 141 -18.54 1.97 -8.28
C ILE A 141 -17.99 0.61 -8.71
N THR A 142 -16.76 0.58 -9.22
CA THR A 142 -16.02 -0.67 -9.44
C THR A 142 -15.60 -1.26 -8.08
N ILE A 143 -15.80 -2.57 -7.89
CA ILE A 143 -15.61 -3.30 -6.62
C ILE A 143 -14.44 -4.28 -6.75
N GLN A 144 -14.41 -5.08 -7.81
CA GLN A 144 -13.30 -5.99 -8.12
C GLN A 144 -12.41 -5.42 -9.22
N SER A 145 -11.11 -5.74 -9.22
CA SER A 145 -10.22 -5.36 -10.31
C SER A 145 -10.58 -6.10 -11.59
N ALA A 146 -10.78 -5.34 -12.67
CA ALA A 146 -11.15 -5.87 -13.97
C ALA A 146 -9.92 -5.91 -14.89
N ALA A 147 -9.43 -7.12 -15.19
CA ALA A 147 -8.27 -7.34 -16.04
C ALA A 147 -8.69 -7.62 -17.50
N THR A 148 -8.12 -6.87 -18.45
CA THR A 148 -8.42 -6.99 -19.89
C THR A 148 -7.18 -6.85 -20.76
N PHE A 149 -7.16 -7.55 -21.89
CA PHE A 149 -6.11 -7.44 -22.91
C PHE A 149 -6.59 -6.62 -24.11
N CYS A 150 -5.82 -5.62 -24.52
CA CYS A 150 -6.05 -4.85 -25.73
C CYS A 150 -4.79 -4.65 -26.59
N ASP A 151 -5.00 -4.35 -27.87
CA ASP A 151 -3.95 -4.06 -28.84
C ASP A 151 -4.04 -2.56 -29.18
N TRP A 152 -2.93 -1.83 -29.12
CA TRP A 152 -2.87 -0.42 -29.50
C TRP A 152 -1.89 -0.23 -30.67
N GLU A 153 -2.30 0.50 -31.70
CA GLU A 153 -1.40 0.97 -32.76
C GLU A 153 -0.85 2.35 -32.38
N ALA A 154 0.18 2.37 -31.55
CA ALA A 154 0.82 3.61 -31.14
C ALA A 154 1.43 4.30 -32.36
N THR A 155 1.22 5.60 -32.48
CA THR A 155 1.78 6.40 -33.58
C THR A 155 3.09 7.03 -33.13
N SER A 156 4.20 6.52 -33.63
CA SER A 156 5.54 7.04 -33.35
C SER A 156 5.64 8.52 -33.72
N ALA A 157 6.21 9.31 -32.83
CA ALA A 157 6.22 10.76 -32.94
C ALA A 157 7.38 11.30 -33.80
N GLU A 158 8.45 10.53 -34.01
CA GLU A 158 9.59 10.92 -34.85
C GLU A 158 9.31 10.76 -36.36
N ASP A 159 8.66 9.65 -36.74
CA ASP A 159 8.57 9.16 -38.11
C ASP A 159 7.13 8.82 -38.56
N GLY A 160 6.13 8.99 -37.68
CA GLY A 160 4.73 8.67 -37.96
C GLY A 160 4.43 7.17 -38.12
N SER A 161 5.40 6.29 -37.84
CA SER A 161 5.21 4.84 -38.00
C SER A 161 4.26 4.28 -36.93
N LYS A 162 3.39 3.37 -37.35
CA LYS A 162 2.49 2.65 -36.43
C LYS A 162 3.17 1.41 -35.87
N GLN A 163 3.23 1.34 -34.54
CA GLN A 163 3.81 0.21 -33.81
C GLN A 163 2.71 -0.45 -32.97
N ARG A 164 2.54 -1.77 -33.09
CA ARG A 164 1.50 -2.51 -32.35
C ARG A 164 2.01 -2.93 -30.97
N TYR A 165 1.43 -2.35 -29.94
CA TYR A 165 1.66 -2.69 -28.54
C TYR A 165 0.57 -3.63 -28.01
N ALA A 166 1.00 -4.59 -27.19
CA ALA A 166 0.15 -5.51 -26.45
C ALA A 166 -0.01 -4.99 -25.01
N ILE A 167 -1.20 -4.50 -24.67
CA ILE A 167 -1.46 -3.82 -23.40
C ILE A 167 -2.39 -4.69 -22.53
N ASN A 168 -1.89 -5.12 -21.37
CA ASN A 168 -2.74 -5.63 -20.30
C ASN A 168 -3.16 -4.44 -19.41
N ILE A 169 -4.46 -4.23 -19.28
CA ILE A 169 -5.04 -3.19 -18.41
C ILE A 169 -5.70 -3.86 -17.21
N ILE A 170 -5.37 -3.40 -16.01
CA ILE A 170 -6.11 -3.70 -14.79
C ILE A 170 -6.80 -2.41 -14.33
N ASP A 171 -8.13 -2.34 -14.45
CA ASP A 171 -8.89 -1.28 -13.78
C ASP A 171 -8.97 -1.60 -12.30
N THR A 172 -8.73 -0.61 -11.43
CA THR A 172 -8.62 -0.81 -9.98
C THR A 172 -9.72 -0.05 -9.24
N PRO A 173 -10.34 -0.62 -8.19
CA PRO A 173 -11.42 0.04 -7.46
C PRO A 173 -10.91 1.33 -6.78
N GLY A 174 -11.76 2.35 -6.74
CA GLY A 174 -11.41 3.67 -6.20
C GLY A 174 -11.65 3.85 -4.71
N HIS A 175 -12.27 2.89 -4.02
CA HIS A 175 -12.83 3.08 -2.69
C HIS A 175 -11.92 2.51 -1.60
N VAL A 176 -11.81 3.21 -0.46
CA VAL A 176 -10.97 2.81 0.69
C VAL A 176 -11.23 1.39 1.19
N ASP A 177 -12.50 1.00 1.31
CA ASP A 177 -12.95 -0.36 1.60
C ASP A 177 -12.29 -1.44 0.71
N PHE A 178 -11.98 -1.15 -0.55
CA PHE A 178 -11.39 -2.08 -1.51
C PHE A 178 -9.90 -1.83 -1.78
N THR A 179 -9.20 -1.18 -0.84
CA THR A 179 -7.73 -0.95 -0.94
C THR A 179 -6.91 -2.21 -1.21
N ILE A 180 -7.35 -3.38 -0.74
CA ILE A 180 -6.69 -4.67 -0.97
C ILE A 180 -6.63 -5.08 -2.45
N GLU A 181 -7.62 -4.72 -3.25
CA GLU A 181 -7.63 -4.92 -4.70
C GLU A 181 -6.61 -4.01 -5.40
N VAL A 182 -6.41 -2.79 -4.87
CA VAL A 182 -5.39 -1.86 -5.38
C VAL A 182 -3.97 -2.33 -5.02
N GLU A 183 -3.74 -2.82 -3.79
CA GLU A 183 -2.47 -3.48 -3.40
C GLU A 183 -2.15 -4.66 -4.34
N ARG A 184 -3.16 -5.51 -4.58
CA ARG A 184 -3.11 -6.71 -5.44
C ARG A 184 -2.75 -6.37 -6.88
N ALA A 185 -3.39 -5.35 -7.45
CA ALA A 185 -3.10 -4.89 -8.79
C ALA A 185 -1.68 -4.29 -8.87
N LEU A 186 -1.35 -3.31 -8.02
CA LEU A 186 -0.06 -2.59 -8.08
C LEU A 186 1.15 -3.52 -7.88
N ARG A 187 1.02 -4.58 -7.08
CA ARG A 187 2.08 -5.61 -6.92
C ARG A 187 2.40 -6.37 -8.23
N VAL A 188 1.47 -6.40 -9.17
CA VAL A 188 1.49 -7.21 -10.41
C VAL A 188 1.76 -6.36 -11.66
N LEU A 189 1.76 -5.04 -11.54
CA LEU A 189 1.87 -4.10 -12.65
C LEU A 189 3.30 -3.57 -12.85
N ASP A 190 3.62 -3.23 -14.09
CA ASP A 190 4.89 -2.62 -14.46
C ASP A 190 4.80 -1.10 -14.44
N GLY A 191 3.66 -0.53 -14.87
CA GLY A 191 3.37 0.89 -14.72
C GLY A 191 1.91 1.16 -14.33
N ALA A 192 1.57 2.43 -14.11
CA ALA A 192 0.19 2.85 -13.82
C ALA A 192 -0.16 4.22 -14.42
N ILE A 193 -1.45 4.42 -14.67
CA ILE A 193 -2.06 5.71 -14.97
C ILE A 193 -2.73 6.21 -13.68
N LEU A 194 -2.19 7.28 -13.11
CA LEU A 194 -2.79 7.98 -11.96
C LEU A 194 -3.79 9.02 -12.49
N VAL A 195 -5.08 8.69 -12.46
CA VAL A 195 -6.12 9.61 -12.95
C VAL A 195 -6.49 10.61 -11.84
N LEU A 196 -6.56 11.89 -12.21
CA LEU A 196 -6.87 13.01 -11.30
C LEU A 196 -8.04 13.83 -11.88
N CYS A 197 -8.91 14.35 -11.02
CA CYS A 197 -10.05 15.17 -11.45
C CYS A 197 -9.64 16.66 -11.57
N ALA A 198 -9.85 17.26 -12.74
CA ALA A 198 -9.51 18.67 -13.05
C ALA A 198 -10.08 19.70 -12.04
N VAL A 199 -11.18 19.37 -11.36
CA VAL A 199 -11.90 20.26 -10.43
C VAL A 199 -11.54 19.99 -8.96
N ALA A 200 -11.50 18.73 -8.52
CA ALA A 200 -11.19 18.39 -7.12
C ALA A 200 -9.69 18.50 -6.81
N GLY A 201 -8.85 17.94 -7.70
CA GLY A 201 -7.39 17.88 -7.56
C GLY A 201 -6.87 16.66 -6.79
N VAL A 202 -5.79 16.84 -6.01
CA VAL A 202 -5.18 15.77 -5.19
C VAL A 202 -5.89 15.69 -3.84
N GLN A 203 -6.52 14.53 -3.59
CA GLN A 203 -7.31 14.19 -2.41
C GLN A 203 -6.57 13.18 -1.51
N SER A 204 -7.08 12.91 -0.30
CA SER A 204 -6.51 11.96 0.65
C SER A 204 -6.26 10.58 0.04
N GLN A 205 -7.28 9.96 -0.56
CA GLN A 205 -7.17 8.64 -1.20
C GLN A 205 -6.14 8.59 -2.34
N THR A 206 -5.95 9.69 -3.07
CA THR A 206 -4.90 9.82 -4.08
C THR A 206 -3.51 9.72 -3.45
N THR A 207 -3.35 10.23 -2.23
CA THR A 207 -2.11 10.10 -1.43
C THR A 207 -1.94 8.67 -0.89
N THR A 208 -3.02 7.97 -0.55
CA THR A 208 -2.98 6.52 -0.22
C THR A 208 -2.49 5.71 -1.41
N VAL A 209 -3.05 5.95 -2.60
CA VAL A 209 -2.64 5.30 -3.86
C VAL A 209 -1.20 5.65 -4.24
N ASP A 210 -0.75 6.90 -4.03
CA ASP A 210 0.67 7.28 -4.18
C ASP A 210 1.58 6.43 -3.28
N ARG A 211 1.25 6.29 -1.98
CA ARG A 211 2.02 5.46 -1.04
C ARG A 211 2.08 4.01 -1.50
N GLN A 212 0.99 3.45 -2.02
CA GLN A 212 0.96 2.07 -2.55
C GLN A 212 1.83 1.91 -3.80
N MET A 213 1.75 2.85 -4.76
CA MET A 213 2.62 2.86 -5.95
C MET A 213 4.10 2.99 -5.58
N ARG A 214 4.43 3.84 -4.60
CA ARG A 214 5.79 3.98 -4.06
C ARG A 214 6.27 2.70 -3.38
N ARG A 215 5.43 2.03 -2.58
CA ARG A 215 5.76 0.75 -1.90
C ARG A 215 6.16 -0.35 -2.87
N TYR A 216 5.51 -0.45 -4.03
CA TYR A 216 5.78 -1.49 -5.04
C TYR A 216 6.65 -1.02 -6.22
N GLY A 217 7.27 0.16 -6.12
CA GLY A 217 8.13 0.73 -7.17
C GLY A 217 7.44 0.74 -8.54
N VAL A 218 6.28 1.42 -8.66
CA VAL A 218 5.48 1.46 -9.90
C VAL A 218 5.65 2.82 -10.59
N PRO A 219 6.39 2.90 -11.71
CA PRO A 219 6.40 4.04 -12.63
C PRO A 219 5.00 4.46 -13.08
N ARG A 220 4.78 5.76 -13.25
CA ARG A 220 3.43 6.28 -13.45
C ARG A 220 3.32 7.56 -14.26
N VAL A 221 2.33 7.54 -15.15
CA VAL A 221 1.83 8.69 -15.90
C VAL A 221 0.67 9.30 -15.13
N SER A 222 0.64 10.62 -14.97
CA SER A 222 -0.50 11.32 -14.37
C SER A 222 -1.44 11.82 -15.47
N PHE A 223 -2.75 11.56 -15.34
CA PHE A 223 -3.75 11.99 -16.33
C PHE A 223 -4.82 12.87 -15.67
N VAL A 224 -4.83 14.16 -16.01
CA VAL A 224 -5.87 15.11 -15.57
C VAL A 224 -7.11 14.91 -16.44
N ASN A 225 -8.06 14.17 -15.91
CA ASN A 225 -9.36 13.89 -16.52
C ASN A 225 -10.39 14.96 -16.09
N LYS A 226 -11.52 14.97 -16.79
CA LYS A 226 -12.65 15.89 -16.54
C LYS A 226 -12.34 17.37 -16.83
N MET A 227 -11.42 17.63 -17.77
CA MET A 227 -11.13 18.98 -18.32
C MET A 227 -12.36 19.68 -18.93
N ASP A 228 -13.46 18.94 -19.13
CA ASP A 228 -14.75 19.40 -19.61
C ASP A 228 -15.65 20.08 -18.57
N ARG A 229 -15.37 19.92 -17.26
CA ARG A 229 -16.19 20.49 -16.17
C ARG A 229 -15.85 21.98 -15.91
N PRO A 230 -16.82 22.81 -15.52
CA PRO A 230 -16.56 24.16 -15.01
C PRO A 230 -15.54 24.17 -13.86
N GLY A 231 -14.64 25.15 -13.85
CA GLY A 231 -13.57 25.28 -12.86
C GLY A 231 -12.39 24.32 -13.07
N ALA A 232 -12.28 23.67 -14.23
CA ALA A 232 -11.16 22.79 -14.57
C ALA A 232 -9.83 23.57 -14.61
N ASN A 233 -8.91 23.26 -13.68
CA ASN A 233 -7.60 23.90 -13.60
C ASN A 233 -6.48 22.84 -13.46
N PRO A 234 -5.81 22.45 -14.57
CA PRO A 234 -4.76 21.43 -14.53
C PRO A 234 -3.46 21.93 -13.89
N TRP A 235 -3.16 23.23 -13.98
CA TRP A 235 -1.92 23.84 -13.46
C TRP A 235 -1.84 23.74 -11.94
N ARG A 236 -2.96 24.00 -11.26
CA ARG A 236 -3.13 23.75 -9.82
C ARG A 236 -2.89 22.27 -9.47
N ILE A 237 -3.23 21.33 -10.35
CA ILE A 237 -3.04 19.89 -10.11
C ILE A 237 -1.58 19.50 -10.28
N VAL A 238 -0.87 20.01 -11.30
CA VAL A 238 0.60 19.87 -11.40
C VAL A 238 1.27 20.36 -10.12
N GLN A 239 0.87 21.54 -9.62
CA GLN A 239 1.37 22.08 -8.36
C GLN A 239 1.00 21.24 -7.13
N GLN A 240 -0.18 20.61 -7.10
CA GLN A 240 -0.60 19.69 -6.03
C GLN A 240 0.14 18.34 -6.08
N ILE A 241 0.53 17.85 -7.26
CA ILE A 241 1.41 16.68 -7.39
C ILE A 241 2.79 17.01 -6.80
N ARG A 242 3.37 18.17 -7.15
CA ARG A 242 4.64 18.64 -6.56
C ARG A 242 4.58 18.83 -5.05
N SER A 243 3.50 19.42 -4.52
CA SER A 243 3.39 19.79 -3.10
C SER A 243 2.79 18.73 -2.18
N LYS A 244 1.60 18.18 -2.51
CA LYS A 244 0.91 17.17 -1.68
C LYS A 244 1.50 15.78 -1.87
N LEU A 245 1.76 15.35 -3.12
CA LEU A 245 2.34 14.01 -3.39
C LEU A 245 3.87 13.98 -3.32
N ARG A 246 4.56 15.14 -3.40
CA ARG A 246 6.03 15.25 -3.39
C ARG A 246 6.67 14.45 -4.54
N ILE A 247 6.22 14.72 -5.76
CA ILE A 247 6.75 14.14 -7.00
C ILE A 247 7.12 15.30 -7.94
N PRO A 248 8.37 15.40 -8.43
CA PRO A 248 8.71 16.23 -9.59
C PRO A 248 7.83 15.84 -10.78
N ALA A 249 7.04 16.79 -11.27
CA ALA A 249 6.04 16.52 -12.28
C ALA A 249 5.80 17.77 -13.11
N ALA A 250 5.73 17.63 -14.43
CA ALA A 250 5.43 18.74 -15.32
C ALA A 250 4.44 18.28 -16.40
N ALA A 251 3.74 19.27 -16.95
CA ALA A 251 2.85 19.04 -18.08
C ALA A 251 3.68 18.67 -19.31
N VAL A 252 3.35 17.56 -19.96
CA VAL A 252 3.82 17.24 -21.32
C VAL A 252 2.86 17.79 -22.39
N GLN A 253 1.71 18.33 -21.95
CA GLN A 253 0.64 18.82 -22.80
C GLN A 253 0.04 20.14 -22.30
N VAL A 254 -0.38 21.00 -23.23
CA VAL A 254 -1.20 22.21 -22.96
C VAL A 254 -2.59 22.00 -23.56
N PRO A 255 -3.70 22.27 -22.85
CA PRO A 255 -5.04 22.07 -23.38
C PRO A 255 -5.42 23.18 -24.36
N ILE A 256 -6.03 22.80 -25.49
CA ILE A 256 -6.56 23.73 -26.49
C ILE A 256 -8.01 24.04 -26.09
N GLY A 257 -8.20 25.20 -25.45
CA GLY A 257 -9.43 25.57 -24.77
C GLY A 257 -9.62 24.86 -23.41
N VAL A 258 -10.68 25.22 -22.69
CA VAL A 258 -11.08 24.63 -21.39
C VAL A 258 -12.59 24.43 -21.35
N GLU A 259 -13.07 23.57 -20.45
CA GLU A 259 -14.51 23.37 -20.17
C GLU A 259 -15.30 22.94 -21.44
N ASP A 260 -16.28 23.73 -21.89
CA ASP A 260 -17.02 23.50 -23.15
C ASP A 260 -16.24 23.89 -24.42
N GLN A 261 -15.07 24.51 -24.29
CA GLN A 261 -14.20 24.88 -25.42
C GLN A 261 -13.00 23.95 -25.58
N PHE A 262 -12.81 22.95 -24.70
CA PHE A 262 -11.72 21.97 -24.80
C PHE A 262 -11.87 21.07 -26.03
N ARG A 263 -10.93 21.15 -26.98
CA ARG A 263 -10.97 20.45 -28.29
C ARG A 263 -9.77 19.56 -28.61
N GLY A 264 -8.67 19.72 -27.88
CA GLY A 264 -7.40 19.06 -28.19
C GLY A 264 -6.30 19.42 -27.21
N VAL A 265 -5.08 18.99 -27.50
CA VAL A 265 -3.88 19.25 -26.70
C VAL A 265 -2.69 19.60 -27.61
N VAL A 266 -1.83 20.51 -27.17
CA VAL A 266 -0.50 20.71 -27.74
C VAL A 266 0.48 19.79 -27.03
N ASP A 267 1.15 18.93 -27.78
CA ASP A 267 2.27 18.09 -27.34
C ASP A 267 3.53 18.98 -27.23
N LEU A 268 4.05 19.15 -26.01
CA LEU A 268 5.20 20.02 -25.73
C LEU A 268 6.55 19.36 -26.05
N VAL A 269 6.58 18.03 -26.14
CA VAL A 269 7.81 17.25 -26.42
C VAL A 269 8.10 17.30 -27.91
N HIS A 270 7.09 17.01 -28.73
CA HIS A 270 7.20 16.99 -30.20
C HIS A 270 6.79 18.30 -30.88
N TRP A 271 6.23 19.25 -30.12
CA TRP A 271 5.90 20.60 -30.56
C TRP A 271 4.84 20.67 -31.67
N ARG A 272 3.70 20.00 -31.42
CA ARG A 272 2.59 19.83 -32.38
C ARG A 272 1.23 19.94 -31.69
N ALA A 273 0.24 20.50 -32.38
CA ALA A 273 -1.15 20.53 -31.93
C ALA A 273 -1.89 19.26 -32.37
N ILE A 274 -2.67 18.66 -31.45
CA ILE A 274 -3.43 17.43 -31.67
C ILE A 274 -4.89 17.69 -31.32
N TYR A 275 -5.78 17.50 -32.30
CA TYR A 275 -7.23 17.66 -32.15
C TYR A 275 -7.92 16.29 -32.24
N ASN A 276 -8.98 16.11 -31.46
CA ASN A 276 -9.85 14.94 -31.54
C ASN A 276 -11.15 15.32 -32.25
N GLU A 277 -11.25 15.00 -33.53
CA GLU A 277 -12.45 15.23 -34.34
C GLU A 277 -13.18 13.90 -34.64
N GLY A 278 -14.21 13.95 -35.48
CA GLY A 278 -14.97 12.77 -35.86
C GLY A 278 -15.94 12.25 -34.78
N HIS A 279 -16.52 11.08 -35.03
CA HIS A 279 -17.53 10.50 -34.16
C HIS A 279 -16.89 9.88 -32.92
N LYS A 280 -17.14 10.49 -31.74
CA LYS A 280 -16.50 10.15 -30.46
C LYS A 280 -14.96 10.26 -30.51
N GLY A 281 -14.44 11.31 -31.17
CA GLY A 281 -13.02 11.63 -31.16
C GLY A 281 -12.13 10.65 -31.92
N SER A 282 -12.71 9.87 -32.86
CA SER A 282 -12.02 8.85 -33.65
C SER A 282 -10.91 9.40 -34.55
N ASP A 283 -11.08 10.63 -35.03
CA ASP A 283 -10.31 11.18 -36.12
C ASP A 283 -9.28 12.14 -35.53
N ILE A 284 -8.04 11.66 -35.37
CA ILE A 284 -6.94 12.43 -34.78
C ILE A 284 -6.34 13.33 -35.86
N VAL A 285 -6.53 14.65 -35.72
CA VAL A 285 -5.94 15.64 -36.62
C VAL A 285 -4.71 16.23 -35.95
N VAL A 286 -3.53 15.97 -36.54
CA VAL A 286 -2.24 16.51 -36.07
C VAL A 286 -1.85 17.70 -36.95
N SER A 287 -1.46 18.80 -36.31
CA SER A 287 -0.99 20.04 -36.94
C SER A 287 0.40 20.41 -36.38
N GLU A 288 1.34 20.74 -37.26
CA GLU A 288 2.63 21.34 -36.86
C GLU A 288 2.46 22.80 -36.42
N GLU A 289 1.41 23.49 -36.91
CA GLU A 289 1.07 24.84 -36.46
C GLU A 289 0.31 24.80 -35.12
N ILE A 290 0.86 25.48 -34.12
CA ILE A 290 0.24 25.70 -32.80
C ILE A 290 -0.58 27.00 -32.83
N PRO A 291 -1.84 27.02 -32.33
CA PRO A 291 -2.67 28.22 -32.29
C PRO A 291 -2.02 29.42 -31.60
N THR A 292 -2.18 30.59 -32.20
CA THR A 292 -1.47 31.83 -31.79
C THR A 292 -1.89 32.35 -30.42
N ASP A 293 -3.10 32.02 -29.97
CA ASP A 293 -3.67 32.36 -28.65
C ASP A 293 -3.01 31.59 -27.50
N ILE A 294 -2.45 30.40 -27.75
CA ILE A 294 -1.75 29.58 -26.74
C ILE A 294 -0.24 29.46 -26.99
N LEU A 295 0.28 29.96 -28.11
CA LEU A 295 1.68 29.80 -28.52
C LEU A 295 2.70 30.33 -27.51
N GLU A 296 2.45 31.49 -26.89
CA GLU A 296 3.35 32.06 -25.87
C GLU A 296 3.33 31.23 -24.57
N PHE A 297 2.14 30.81 -24.13
CA PHE A 297 1.95 29.97 -22.96
C PHE A 297 2.52 28.56 -23.15
N ALA A 298 2.44 28.00 -24.37
CA ALA A 298 3.08 26.72 -24.71
C ALA A 298 4.61 26.80 -24.65
N LYS A 299 5.22 27.96 -24.97
CA LYS A 299 6.67 28.18 -24.81
C LYS A 299 7.05 28.23 -23.33
N GLU A 300 6.30 28.98 -22.52
CA GLU A 300 6.46 29.01 -21.05
C GLU A 300 6.40 27.59 -20.46
N LYS A 301 5.40 26.77 -20.84
CA LYS A 301 5.25 25.42 -20.31
C LYS A 301 6.23 24.39 -20.86
N ARG A 302 6.78 24.58 -22.07
CA ARG A 302 7.93 23.78 -22.54
C ARG A 302 9.21 24.15 -21.78
N GLN A 303 9.42 25.43 -21.45
CA GLN A 303 10.54 25.82 -20.61
C GLN A 303 10.41 25.23 -19.20
N GLU A 304 9.24 25.34 -18.56
CA GLU A 304 8.96 24.73 -17.25
C GLU A 304 9.16 23.20 -17.25
N LEU A 305 8.82 22.52 -18.35
CA LEU A 305 9.07 21.09 -18.55
C LEU A 305 10.58 20.78 -18.61
N ILE A 306 11.37 21.56 -19.34
CA ILE A 306 12.83 21.36 -19.44
C ILE A 306 13.52 21.67 -18.10
N GLU A 307 13.14 22.75 -17.42
CA GLU A 307 13.64 23.10 -16.08
C GLU A 307 13.36 21.98 -15.07
N GLN A 308 12.14 21.42 -15.06
CA GLN A 308 11.77 20.32 -14.17
C GLN A 308 12.37 18.95 -14.57
N LEU A 309 12.87 18.80 -15.80
CA LEU A 309 13.65 17.62 -16.22
C LEU A 309 15.13 17.78 -15.86
N ALA A 310 15.70 18.99 -15.93
CA ALA A 310 17.07 19.29 -15.51
C ALA A 310 17.31 19.05 -14.00
N GLU A 311 16.26 19.10 -13.17
CA GLU A 311 16.31 18.74 -11.74
C GLU A 311 16.42 17.21 -11.48
N VAL A 312 16.15 16.35 -12.47
CA VAL A 312 16.00 14.89 -12.26
C VAL A 312 16.79 14.00 -13.22
N ASP A 313 17.06 14.46 -14.44
CA ASP A 313 17.81 13.75 -15.48
C ASP A 313 19.17 14.43 -15.73
N GLU A 314 20.23 13.64 -15.72
CA GLU A 314 21.61 14.14 -15.77
C GLU A 314 21.99 14.70 -17.16
N GLU A 315 21.46 14.14 -18.26
CA GLU A 315 21.74 14.63 -19.62
C GLU A 315 21.07 15.99 -19.88
N ILE A 316 19.79 16.13 -19.47
CA ILE A 316 19.08 17.41 -19.58
C ILE A 316 19.67 18.45 -18.61
N GLY A 317 20.13 18.03 -17.42
CA GLY A 317 20.84 18.87 -16.48
C GLY A 317 22.12 19.48 -17.06
N GLU A 318 22.96 18.67 -17.74
CA GLU A 318 24.17 19.16 -18.41
C GLU A 318 23.86 20.13 -19.56
N LEU A 319 22.90 19.81 -20.43
CA LEU A 319 22.50 20.68 -21.55
C LEU A 319 21.95 22.04 -21.05
N PHE A 320 21.10 22.01 -20.02
CA PHE A 320 20.52 23.22 -19.42
C PHE A 320 21.58 24.11 -18.76
N LEU A 321 22.61 23.53 -18.13
CA LEU A 321 23.74 24.28 -17.56
C LEU A 321 24.68 24.89 -18.61
N LEU A 322 24.57 24.49 -19.87
CA LEU A 322 25.35 25.00 -21.02
C LEU A 322 24.56 26.00 -21.88
N ASP A 323 23.32 26.36 -21.50
CA ASP A 323 22.35 27.10 -22.32
C ASP A 323 22.04 26.40 -23.67
N GLU A 324 22.24 25.08 -23.79
CA GLU A 324 21.95 24.31 -25.00
C GLU A 324 20.50 23.81 -25.03
N VAL A 325 19.83 23.96 -26.18
CA VAL A 325 18.43 23.56 -26.35
C VAL A 325 18.33 22.06 -26.65
N PRO A 326 17.74 21.22 -25.76
CA PRO A 326 17.65 19.78 -25.98
C PRO A 326 16.72 19.43 -27.14
N THR A 327 17.09 18.40 -27.91
CA THR A 327 16.25 17.91 -29.02
C THR A 327 14.98 17.22 -28.50
N ASN A 328 13.91 17.20 -29.30
CA ASN A 328 12.64 16.55 -28.94
C ASN A 328 12.85 15.10 -28.46
N ARG A 329 13.76 14.36 -29.13
CA ARG A 329 14.12 12.99 -28.76
C ARG A 329 14.78 12.90 -27.38
N GLN A 330 15.74 13.77 -27.07
CA GLN A 330 16.39 13.79 -25.75
C GLN A 330 15.40 14.14 -24.64
N ILE A 331 14.43 15.03 -24.91
CA ILE A 331 13.33 15.31 -23.96
C ILE A 331 12.49 14.04 -23.74
N ALA A 332 12.12 13.31 -24.80
CA ALA A 332 11.35 12.07 -24.69
C ALA A 332 12.11 10.96 -23.94
N ASP A 333 13.38 10.72 -24.29
CA ASP A 333 14.26 9.75 -23.64
C ASP A 333 14.48 10.12 -22.16
N ALA A 334 14.67 11.40 -21.81
CA ALA A 334 14.82 11.87 -20.43
C ALA A 334 13.52 11.72 -19.59
N ILE A 335 12.35 12.00 -20.19
CA ILE A 335 11.05 11.71 -19.55
C ILE A 335 10.93 10.21 -19.28
N ARG A 336 11.28 9.36 -20.26
CA ARG A 336 11.22 7.89 -20.11
C ARG A 336 12.16 7.41 -18.99
N ARG A 337 13.44 7.80 -19.02
CA ARG A 337 14.43 7.48 -17.97
C ARG A 337 13.95 7.91 -16.58
N SER A 338 13.49 9.15 -16.45
CA SER A 338 13.07 9.72 -15.17
C SER A 338 11.76 9.13 -14.64
N THR A 339 10.85 8.71 -15.53
CA THR A 339 9.60 8.03 -15.18
C THR A 339 9.87 6.61 -14.68
N ILE A 340 10.70 5.84 -15.41
CA ILE A 340 11.10 4.48 -15.02
C ILE A 340 11.91 4.51 -13.71
N GLY A 341 12.82 5.47 -13.56
CA GLY A 341 13.59 5.70 -12.33
C GLY A 341 12.82 6.28 -11.14
N LEU A 342 11.48 6.39 -11.23
CA LEU A 342 10.58 6.92 -10.19
C LEU A 342 10.84 8.39 -9.75
N LYS A 343 11.72 9.11 -10.46
CA LYS A 343 12.08 10.50 -10.16
C LYS A 343 11.03 11.51 -10.64
N PHE A 344 10.34 11.21 -11.74
CA PHE A 344 9.44 12.13 -12.43
C PHE A 344 8.06 11.51 -12.70
N SER A 345 7.03 12.34 -12.88
CA SER A 345 5.74 11.91 -13.46
C SER A 345 5.27 12.90 -14.54
N PRO A 346 5.18 12.47 -15.82
CA PRO A 346 4.63 13.30 -16.88
C PRO A 346 3.12 13.47 -16.70
N VAL A 347 2.63 14.70 -16.87
CA VAL A 347 1.21 15.05 -16.69
C VAL A 347 0.54 15.30 -18.05
N PHE A 348 -0.41 14.42 -18.38
CA PHE A 348 -1.29 14.46 -19.56
C PHE A 348 -2.65 15.05 -19.19
N MET A 349 -3.41 15.53 -20.18
CA MET A 349 -4.70 16.21 -19.96
C MET A 349 -5.79 15.75 -20.92
N GLY A 350 -7.03 15.60 -20.44
CA GLY A 350 -8.12 15.15 -21.29
C GLY A 350 -9.51 15.12 -20.64
N SER A 351 -10.47 14.62 -21.43
CA SER A 351 -11.82 14.29 -21.00
C SER A 351 -12.23 12.94 -21.57
N ALA A 352 -12.37 11.95 -20.70
CA ALA A 352 -12.93 10.66 -21.04
C ALA A 352 -14.43 10.72 -21.38
N ILE A 353 -15.13 11.82 -21.07
CA ILE A 353 -16.56 12.01 -21.43
C ILE A 353 -16.67 12.64 -22.82
N LYS A 354 -15.96 13.76 -23.07
CA LYS A 354 -15.98 14.46 -24.36
C LYS A 354 -15.16 13.77 -25.46
N ASN A 355 -14.39 12.72 -25.12
CA ASN A 355 -13.61 11.88 -26.04
C ASN A 355 -12.36 12.59 -26.58
N THR A 356 -11.64 13.30 -25.69
CA THR A 356 -10.55 14.22 -26.06
C THR A 356 -9.32 13.96 -25.17
N GLY A 357 -8.12 13.91 -25.77
CA GLY A 357 -6.84 13.74 -25.06
C GLY A 357 -6.52 12.31 -24.58
N VAL A 358 -7.37 11.32 -24.88
CA VAL A 358 -7.16 9.92 -24.43
C VAL A 358 -6.11 9.19 -25.26
N GLN A 359 -6.14 9.32 -26.59
CA GLN A 359 -5.19 8.63 -27.47
C GLN A 359 -3.75 9.16 -27.32
N PRO A 360 -3.49 10.48 -27.23
CA PRO A 360 -2.15 10.98 -26.90
C PRO A 360 -1.60 10.48 -25.56
N MET A 361 -2.48 10.19 -24.59
CA MET A 361 -2.09 9.54 -23.33
C MET A 361 -1.76 8.06 -23.51
N LEU A 362 -2.46 7.33 -24.40
CA LEU A 362 -2.10 5.95 -24.76
C LEU A 362 -0.76 5.85 -25.49
N ASP A 363 -0.50 6.76 -26.42
CA ASP A 363 0.81 6.85 -27.10
C ASP A 363 1.92 7.15 -26.08
N GLY A 364 1.71 8.13 -25.19
CA GLY A 364 2.61 8.43 -24.08
C GLY A 364 2.77 7.30 -23.04
N VAL A 365 1.77 6.43 -22.89
CA VAL A 365 1.87 5.20 -22.09
C VAL A 365 2.76 4.16 -22.77
N CYS A 366 2.72 4.04 -24.10
CA CYS A 366 3.66 3.22 -24.83
C CYS A 366 5.09 3.81 -24.78
N GLU A 367 5.22 5.13 -24.89
CA GLU A 367 6.50 5.85 -24.93
C GLU A 367 7.21 5.94 -23.56
N TYR A 368 6.52 6.29 -22.47
CA TYR A 368 7.15 6.63 -21.19
C TYR A 368 7.05 5.56 -20.08
N LEU A 369 6.11 4.62 -20.14
CA LEU A 369 6.03 3.53 -19.15
C LEU A 369 6.95 2.35 -19.50
N PRO A 370 7.43 1.60 -18.50
CA PRO A 370 8.35 0.48 -18.69
C PRO A 370 7.69 -0.70 -19.42
N ASN A 371 8.54 -1.47 -20.09
CA ASN A 371 8.26 -2.84 -20.51
C ASN A 371 8.61 -3.84 -19.37
N PRO A 372 8.17 -5.11 -19.44
CA PRO A 372 8.36 -6.06 -18.33
C PRO A 372 9.81 -6.53 -18.10
N SER A 373 10.78 -6.07 -18.90
CA SER A 373 12.23 -6.29 -18.71
C SER A 373 13.00 -5.09 -18.17
N GLU A 374 12.37 -3.91 -18.05
CA GLU A 374 12.98 -2.71 -17.46
C GLU A 374 12.67 -2.53 -15.97
N LYS A 375 11.71 -3.29 -15.44
CA LYS A 375 11.37 -3.28 -14.02
C LYS A 375 12.11 -4.40 -13.29
N ASP A 376 12.94 -4.03 -12.32
CA ASP A 376 13.55 -4.99 -11.40
C ASP A 376 12.48 -5.72 -10.58
N VAL A 377 12.50 -7.05 -10.62
CA VAL A 377 11.60 -7.90 -9.84
C VAL A 377 12.40 -8.91 -9.05
N PHE A 378 12.26 -8.87 -7.74
CA PHE A 378 12.94 -9.76 -6.80
C PHE A 378 12.00 -10.81 -6.22
N ALA A 379 12.58 -11.97 -5.90
CA ALA A 379 11.94 -13.10 -5.21
C ALA A 379 12.77 -13.55 -4.00
N ILE A 380 12.10 -14.28 -3.12
CA ILE A 380 12.65 -14.91 -1.92
C ILE A 380 12.93 -16.38 -2.22
N ASP A 381 14.14 -16.86 -1.94
CA ASP A 381 14.50 -18.28 -2.02
C ASP A 381 14.18 -18.97 -0.69
N THR A 382 13.10 -19.76 -0.62
CA THR A 382 12.65 -20.32 0.67
C THR A 382 13.62 -21.36 1.23
N LYS A 383 14.47 -21.99 0.39
CA LYS A 383 15.52 -22.91 0.87
C LYS A 383 16.60 -22.18 1.68
N ALA A 384 16.94 -20.96 1.29
CA ALA A 384 17.89 -20.12 2.01
C ALA A 384 17.30 -19.58 3.33
N GLN A 385 15.97 -19.47 3.43
CA GLN A 385 15.30 -19.10 4.69
C GLN A 385 15.28 -20.25 5.69
N GLU A 386 15.01 -21.49 5.26
CA GLU A 386 15.01 -22.66 6.15
C GLU A 386 16.39 -22.92 6.79
N SER A 387 17.50 -22.53 6.13
CA SER A 387 18.85 -22.63 6.69
C SER A 387 19.28 -21.45 7.57
N THR A 388 18.61 -20.30 7.48
CA THR A 388 18.95 -19.07 8.24
C THR A 388 18.01 -18.78 9.41
N GLY A 389 16.82 -19.40 9.45
CA GLY A 389 15.88 -19.32 10.58
C GLY A 389 15.10 -18.00 10.67
N VAL A 390 15.24 -17.10 9.69
CA VAL A 390 14.49 -15.84 9.62
C VAL A 390 13.08 -16.11 9.10
N PRO A 391 12.00 -15.66 9.77
CA PRO A 391 10.64 -15.87 9.28
C PRO A 391 10.39 -15.10 7.98
N ALA A 392 9.72 -15.75 7.03
CA ALA A 392 9.56 -15.31 5.64
C ALA A 392 8.88 -13.95 5.41
N GLN A 393 8.40 -13.29 6.47
CA GLN A 393 7.80 -11.94 6.44
C GLN A 393 8.84 -10.82 6.56
N ASN A 394 10.06 -11.10 7.07
CA ASN A 394 11.08 -10.11 7.40
C ASN A 394 12.39 -10.24 6.62
N ALA A 395 12.49 -11.17 5.66
CA ALA A 395 13.68 -11.32 4.84
C ALA A 395 13.72 -10.34 3.66
N THR A 396 14.91 -9.92 3.27
CA THR A 396 15.15 -9.26 1.98
C THR A 396 14.87 -10.22 0.82
N PRO A 397 14.35 -9.74 -0.32
CA PRO A 397 14.14 -10.56 -1.51
C PRO A 397 15.45 -10.62 -2.32
N ASP A 398 16.30 -11.60 -1.99
CA ASP A 398 17.70 -11.61 -2.42
C ASP A 398 17.94 -12.07 -3.87
N VAL A 399 16.92 -12.61 -4.57
CA VAL A 399 17.09 -13.19 -5.91
C VAL A 399 16.39 -12.32 -6.98
N PRO A 400 17.14 -11.65 -7.88
CA PRO A 400 16.55 -10.99 -9.04
C PRO A 400 16.01 -12.04 -10.04
N LEU A 401 14.81 -11.82 -10.56
CA LEU A 401 14.21 -12.61 -11.63
C LEU A 401 14.53 -11.99 -12.99
N VAL A 402 14.75 -12.81 -14.01
CA VAL A 402 14.98 -12.35 -15.39
C VAL A 402 13.87 -12.89 -16.29
N PRO A 403 13.13 -12.05 -17.05
CA PRO A 403 11.99 -12.47 -17.86
C PRO A 403 12.37 -13.19 -19.16
N ALA A 404 13.33 -14.13 -19.09
CA ALA A 404 13.72 -15.02 -20.18
C ALA A 404 12.77 -16.23 -20.23
N ALA A 405 12.28 -16.59 -21.41
CA ALA A 405 11.39 -17.73 -21.59
C ALA A 405 12.02 -19.10 -21.23
N ALA A 406 13.36 -19.16 -21.20
CA ALA A 406 14.18 -20.34 -20.89
C ALA A 406 14.60 -20.46 -19.41
N ALA A 407 14.25 -19.50 -18.55
CA ALA A 407 14.48 -19.60 -17.10
C ALA A 407 13.45 -20.55 -16.44
N PRO A 408 13.70 -21.03 -15.19
CA PRO A 408 12.70 -21.74 -14.41
C PRO A 408 11.40 -20.95 -14.26
N LEU A 409 10.25 -21.62 -14.31
CA LEU A 409 8.95 -20.97 -14.17
C LEU A 409 8.82 -20.29 -12.80
N VAL A 410 8.43 -19.02 -12.78
CA VAL A 410 7.90 -18.31 -11.61
C VAL A 410 6.68 -17.51 -12.02
N GLY A 411 5.52 -17.81 -11.43
CA GLY A 411 4.26 -17.09 -11.65
C GLY A 411 3.53 -16.78 -10.34
N LEU A 412 2.91 -15.61 -10.25
CA LEU A 412 2.17 -15.14 -9.08
C LEU A 412 0.66 -15.14 -9.34
N ALA A 413 -0.09 -15.94 -8.59
CA ALA A 413 -1.55 -15.87 -8.57
C ALA A 413 -2.00 -14.63 -7.78
N PHE A 414 -2.80 -13.76 -8.39
CA PHE A 414 -3.17 -12.47 -7.78
C PHE A 414 -4.69 -12.30 -7.59
N LYS A 415 -5.48 -12.36 -8.67
CA LYS A 415 -6.95 -12.35 -8.59
C LYS A 415 -7.49 -13.78 -8.63
N LEU A 416 -8.46 -14.08 -7.78
CA LEU A 416 -9.29 -15.28 -7.86
C LEU A 416 -10.71 -14.88 -8.23
N GLU A 417 -11.38 -15.69 -9.05
CA GLU A 417 -12.75 -15.43 -9.51
C GLU A 417 -13.47 -16.77 -9.66
N GLU A 418 -14.64 -16.95 -9.08
CA GLU A 418 -15.39 -18.21 -9.19
C GLU A 418 -16.59 -18.02 -10.13
N GLY A 419 -16.40 -18.40 -11.39
CA GLY A 419 -17.43 -18.29 -12.43
C GLY A 419 -18.33 -19.53 -12.50
N ARG A 420 -19.33 -19.49 -13.38
CA ARG A 420 -20.24 -20.63 -13.66
C ARG A 420 -19.53 -21.90 -14.13
N PHE A 421 -18.26 -21.78 -14.54
CA PHE A 421 -17.41 -22.87 -15.03
C PHE A 421 -16.32 -23.28 -14.00
N GLY A 422 -16.43 -22.82 -12.75
CA GLY A 422 -15.49 -23.10 -11.66
C GLY A 422 -14.51 -21.96 -11.38
N GLN A 423 -13.56 -22.22 -10.48
CA GLN A 423 -12.53 -21.25 -10.08
C GLN A 423 -11.55 -20.94 -11.22
N LEU A 424 -11.49 -19.65 -11.58
CA LEU A 424 -10.45 -19.00 -12.36
C LEU A 424 -9.38 -18.45 -11.41
N THR A 425 -8.12 -18.72 -11.72
CA THR A 425 -6.95 -18.12 -11.06
C THR A 425 -6.22 -17.26 -12.07
N TYR A 426 -6.20 -15.94 -11.85
CA TYR A 426 -5.38 -15.01 -12.64
C TYR A 426 -3.95 -15.01 -12.14
N MET A 427 -3.00 -15.17 -13.06
CA MET A 427 -1.58 -15.28 -12.79
C MET A 427 -0.78 -14.37 -13.73
N ARG A 428 0.21 -13.66 -13.19
CA ARG A 428 1.30 -13.08 -14.00
C ARG A 428 2.50 -14.01 -13.98
N VAL A 429 3.05 -14.33 -15.14
CA VAL A 429 4.34 -15.04 -15.26
C VAL A 429 5.46 -14.00 -15.23
N TYR A 430 6.46 -14.19 -14.37
CA TYR A 430 7.62 -13.30 -14.27
C TYR A 430 8.82 -13.84 -15.04
N GLN A 431 9.09 -15.14 -14.94
CA GLN A 431 10.16 -15.81 -15.69
C GLN A 431 9.76 -17.24 -16.08
N GLY A 432 10.41 -17.77 -17.12
CA GLY A 432 10.07 -19.06 -17.72
C GLY A 432 8.78 -19.05 -18.54
N THR A 433 8.40 -20.22 -19.07
CA THR A 433 7.22 -20.39 -19.94
C THR A 433 6.19 -21.33 -19.32
N LEU A 434 4.95 -20.84 -19.13
CA LEU A 434 3.84 -21.64 -18.64
C LEU A 434 3.13 -22.34 -19.82
N LYS A 435 2.88 -23.65 -19.72
CA LYS A 435 2.29 -24.45 -20.82
C LYS A 435 1.05 -25.23 -20.39
N LYS A 436 0.12 -25.45 -21.31
CA LYS A 436 -1.06 -26.30 -21.13
C LYS A 436 -0.64 -27.72 -20.77
N ALA A 437 -1.37 -28.37 -19.86
CA ALA A 437 -1.05 -29.69 -19.29
C ALA A 437 0.27 -29.80 -18.47
N MET A 438 1.02 -28.71 -18.27
CA MET A 438 2.21 -28.67 -17.41
C MET A 438 1.87 -28.97 -15.94
N GLN A 439 2.85 -29.52 -15.21
CA GLN A 439 2.79 -29.67 -13.76
C GLN A 439 3.49 -28.45 -13.13
N ILE A 440 2.81 -27.79 -12.19
CA ILE A 440 3.33 -26.67 -11.42
C ILE A 440 3.21 -26.97 -9.92
N TRP A 441 4.00 -26.29 -9.10
CA TRP A 441 4.04 -26.46 -7.65
C TRP A 441 3.68 -25.15 -6.96
N ASN A 442 2.72 -25.19 -6.05
CA ASN A 442 2.39 -24.06 -5.17
C ASN A 442 3.41 -24.01 -4.03
N VAL A 443 4.25 -22.98 -3.98
CA VAL A 443 5.41 -22.91 -3.07
C VAL A 443 4.99 -22.94 -1.60
N ARG A 444 3.95 -22.17 -1.23
CA ARG A 444 3.44 -22.07 0.15
C ARG A 444 2.86 -23.37 0.71
N THR A 445 2.27 -24.22 -0.14
CA THR A 445 1.59 -25.46 0.30
C THR A 445 2.30 -26.75 -0.09
N GLY A 446 3.39 -26.66 -0.88
CA GLY A 446 4.09 -27.82 -1.44
C GLY A 446 3.28 -28.66 -2.43
N LYS A 447 2.03 -28.27 -2.73
CA LYS A 447 1.11 -29.06 -3.58
C LYS A 447 1.47 -28.95 -5.05
N LYS A 448 1.53 -30.10 -5.72
CA LYS A 448 1.58 -30.18 -7.19
C LYS A 448 0.19 -29.99 -7.76
N VAL A 449 0.08 -29.20 -8.82
CA VAL A 449 -1.16 -28.96 -9.56
C VAL A 449 -0.87 -29.10 -11.06
N LYS A 450 -1.74 -29.81 -11.79
CA LYS A 450 -1.68 -29.85 -13.25
C LYS A 450 -2.49 -28.70 -13.83
N VAL A 451 -1.89 -27.92 -14.73
CA VAL A 451 -2.57 -26.86 -15.50
C VAL A 451 -3.52 -27.51 -16.51
N PRO A 452 -4.86 -27.41 -16.39
CA PRO A 452 -5.77 -28.13 -17.29
C PRO A 452 -6.04 -27.34 -18.58
N ARG A 453 -6.30 -26.04 -18.46
CA ARG A 453 -6.55 -25.08 -19.54
C ARG A 453 -5.91 -23.75 -19.16
N LEU A 454 -5.24 -23.11 -20.11
CA LEU A 454 -4.77 -21.72 -20.03
C LEU A 454 -5.65 -20.85 -20.93
N VAL A 455 -6.02 -19.67 -20.45
CA VAL A 455 -6.87 -18.72 -21.16
C VAL A 455 -6.32 -17.30 -21.03
N ARG A 456 -6.43 -16.50 -22.09
CA ARG A 456 -6.34 -15.03 -22.03
C ARG A 456 -7.75 -14.45 -21.91
N MET A 457 -7.92 -13.46 -21.03
CA MET A 457 -9.22 -12.85 -20.74
C MET A 457 -9.42 -11.60 -21.59
N HIS A 458 -10.36 -11.66 -22.52
CA HIS A 458 -10.72 -10.58 -23.44
C HIS A 458 -12.03 -9.95 -23.00
N SER A 459 -11.98 -9.21 -21.88
CA SER A 459 -13.18 -8.79 -21.14
C SER A 459 -13.98 -10.05 -20.75
N ASN A 460 -15.17 -10.26 -21.30
CA ASN A 460 -16.05 -11.38 -20.93
C ASN A 460 -15.84 -12.63 -21.81
N GLU A 461 -14.92 -12.56 -22.78
CA GLU A 461 -14.61 -13.64 -23.72
C GLU A 461 -13.27 -14.31 -23.37
N MET A 462 -13.14 -15.61 -23.70
CA MET A 462 -12.07 -16.48 -23.23
C MET A 462 -11.32 -17.10 -24.43
N GLU A 463 -10.10 -16.62 -24.69
CA GLU A 463 -9.23 -17.19 -25.73
C GLU A 463 -8.39 -18.32 -25.12
N GLU A 464 -8.55 -19.57 -25.57
CA GLU A 464 -7.66 -20.66 -25.17
C GLU A 464 -6.28 -20.54 -25.84
N VAL A 465 -5.24 -20.67 -25.03
CA VAL A 465 -3.84 -20.60 -25.47
C VAL A 465 -3.06 -21.83 -24.99
N ASP A 466 -2.08 -22.29 -25.76
CA ASP A 466 -1.29 -23.47 -25.39
C ASP A 466 -0.05 -23.13 -24.54
N SER A 467 0.44 -21.89 -24.61
CA SER A 467 1.54 -21.39 -23.80
C SER A 467 1.49 -19.88 -23.55
N ILE A 468 2.01 -19.45 -22.40
CA ILE A 468 2.14 -18.06 -21.95
C ILE A 468 3.60 -17.78 -21.62
N GLY A 469 4.14 -16.67 -22.15
CA GLY A 469 5.52 -16.24 -21.92
C GLY A 469 5.69 -15.37 -20.67
N PRO A 470 6.94 -15.08 -20.26
CA PRO A 470 7.20 -14.20 -19.13
C PRO A 470 6.82 -12.76 -19.44
N GLY A 471 6.38 -12.03 -18.42
CA GLY A 471 5.76 -10.71 -18.52
C GLY A 471 4.24 -10.75 -18.72
N GLU A 472 3.66 -11.83 -19.25
CA GLU A 472 2.23 -11.92 -19.59
C GLU A 472 1.32 -12.27 -18.39
N ILE A 473 0.04 -11.89 -18.52
CA ILE A 473 -1.05 -12.23 -17.60
C ILE A 473 -1.97 -13.26 -18.27
N CYS A 474 -2.36 -14.29 -17.52
CA CYS A 474 -3.27 -15.34 -17.98
C CYS A 474 -4.20 -15.82 -16.86
N ALA A 475 -5.28 -16.52 -17.22
CA ALA A 475 -6.15 -17.22 -16.29
C ALA A 475 -6.05 -18.74 -16.44
N MET A 476 -6.13 -19.46 -15.31
CA MET A 476 -6.14 -20.92 -15.24
C MET A 476 -7.43 -21.44 -14.60
N PHE A 477 -8.00 -22.52 -15.15
CA PHE A 477 -9.19 -23.16 -14.59
C PHE A 477 -8.84 -24.22 -13.52
N GLY A 478 -9.69 -24.34 -12.50
CA GLY A 478 -9.71 -25.50 -11.59
C GLY A 478 -8.47 -25.64 -10.69
N VAL A 479 -7.72 -24.57 -10.50
CA VAL A 479 -6.53 -24.53 -9.63
C VAL A 479 -6.93 -23.94 -8.28
N GLU A 480 -7.05 -24.80 -7.27
CA GLU A 480 -7.29 -24.35 -5.89
C GLU A 480 -6.03 -23.68 -5.32
N CYS A 481 -6.11 -22.38 -5.05
CA CYS A 481 -5.08 -21.60 -4.38
C CYS A 481 -5.66 -20.40 -3.62
N SER A 482 -4.80 -19.61 -2.97
CA SER A 482 -5.12 -18.31 -2.38
C SER A 482 -4.50 -17.19 -3.21
N SER A 483 -5.09 -15.99 -3.15
CA SER A 483 -4.43 -14.77 -3.65
C SER A 483 -3.06 -14.59 -3.01
N GLY A 484 -2.03 -14.31 -3.80
CA GLY A 484 -0.64 -14.17 -3.37
C GLY A 484 0.19 -15.45 -3.49
N ASP A 485 -0.42 -16.58 -3.86
CA ASP A 485 0.31 -17.83 -4.03
C ASP A 485 1.28 -17.78 -5.22
N THR A 486 2.55 -18.08 -4.95
CA THR A 486 3.57 -18.25 -6.00
C THR A 486 3.62 -19.70 -6.48
N PHE A 487 3.74 -19.88 -7.79
CA PHE A 487 3.85 -21.17 -8.47
C PHE A 487 5.16 -21.27 -9.25
N THR A 488 5.83 -22.42 -9.15
CA THR A 488 7.03 -22.75 -9.94
C THR A 488 6.87 -24.08 -10.69
N ASP A 489 7.84 -24.44 -11.52
CA ASP A 489 7.94 -25.78 -12.11
C ASP A 489 8.43 -26.87 -11.12
N GLY A 490 8.87 -26.47 -9.93
CA GLY A 490 9.43 -27.34 -8.89
C GLY A 490 10.94 -27.57 -8.97
N THR A 491 11.65 -26.95 -9.93
CA THR A 491 13.12 -26.87 -9.90
C THR A 491 13.57 -25.84 -8.88
N THR A 492 12.90 -24.69 -8.84
CA THR A 492 13.10 -23.60 -7.87
C THR A 492 11.99 -23.59 -6.81
N GLN A 493 12.32 -23.05 -5.63
CA GLN A 493 11.37 -22.73 -4.56
C GLN A 493 11.41 -21.22 -4.29
N TYR A 494 11.20 -20.45 -5.36
CA TYR A 494 11.15 -19.00 -5.31
C TYR A 494 9.73 -18.56 -4.97
N SER A 495 9.56 -17.88 -3.84
CA SER A 495 8.31 -17.18 -3.48
C SER A 495 8.43 -15.72 -3.85
N MET A 496 7.37 -15.13 -4.40
CA MET A 496 7.28 -13.67 -4.46
C MET A 496 7.11 -13.09 -3.05
N THR A 497 7.48 -11.82 -2.88
CA THR A 497 7.18 -11.08 -1.64
C THR A 497 5.67 -10.98 -1.42
N ASN A 498 5.24 -11.20 -0.18
CA ASN A 498 3.84 -11.07 0.22
C ASN A 498 3.33 -9.65 -0.03
N MET A 499 2.06 -9.54 -0.40
CA MET A 499 1.31 -8.28 -0.44
C MET A 499 1.12 -7.73 0.98
N PHE A 500 1.13 -6.41 1.16
CA PHE A 500 0.73 -5.79 2.42
C PHE A 500 -0.78 -5.96 2.63
N VAL A 501 -1.17 -6.71 3.67
CA VAL A 501 -2.57 -6.89 4.07
C VAL A 501 -2.82 -6.06 5.33
N PRO A 502 -3.63 -4.99 5.28
CA PRO A 502 -4.00 -4.24 6.48
C PRO A 502 -4.91 -5.07 7.40
N ASP A 503 -4.91 -4.74 8.70
CA ASP A 503 -5.85 -5.33 9.64
C ASP A 503 -7.27 -4.76 9.46
N PRO A 504 -8.32 -5.60 9.53
CA PRO A 504 -9.71 -5.14 9.43
C PRO A 504 -10.12 -4.31 10.65
N VAL A 505 -10.76 -3.17 10.40
CA VAL A 505 -11.13 -2.17 11.43
C VAL A 505 -12.57 -2.29 11.92
N ILE A 506 -13.44 -2.96 11.16
CA ILE A 506 -14.85 -3.22 11.53
C ILE A 506 -15.10 -4.72 11.58
N SER A 507 -15.87 -5.15 12.58
CA SER A 507 -16.41 -6.51 12.69
C SER A 507 -17.94 -6.48 12.77
N LEU A 508 -18.60 -7.52 12.26
CA LEU A 508 -20.06 -7.63 12.19
C LEU A 508 -20.44 -9.09 12.48
N SER A 509 -21.34 -9.34 13.44
CA SER A 509 -21.90 -10.69 13.55
C SER A 509 -22.93 -10.94 12.45
N ILE A 510 -22.91 -12.13 11.88
CA ILE A 510 -23.73 -12.52 10.73
C ILE A 510 -24.36 -13.89 10.98
N LYS A 511 -25.66 -14.00 10.66
CA LYS A 511 -26.43 -15.23 10.86
C LYS A 511 -27.33 -15.49 9.66
N PRO A 512 -27.37 -16.72 9.09
CA PRO A 512 -28.30 -17.05 8.02
C PRO A 512 -29.75 -16.95 8.53
N LYS A 513 -30.64 -16.46 7.67
CA LYS A 513 -32.06 -16.24 7.98
C LYS A 513 -32.84 -17.55 7.91
N GLY A 514 -32.91 -18.25 9.04
CA GLY A 514 -33.61 -19.53 9.16
C GLY A 514 -32.66 -20.65 9.57
N GLN A 515 -32.67 -21.75 8.81
CA GLN A 515 -31.73 -22.86 9.01
C GLN A 515 -30.43 -22.59 8.23
N GLU A 516 -29.29 -22.86 8.85
CA GLU A 516 -27.98 -22.75 8.20
C GLU A 516 -27.85 -23.75 7.05
N THR A 517 -27.54 -23.26 5.85
CA THR A 517 -27.34 -24.08 4.66
C THR A 517 -25.84 -24.27 4.40
N PRO A 518 -25.42 -25.38 3.76
CA PRO A 518 -24.03 -25.54 3.31
C PRO A 518 -23.56 -24.51 2.28
N ASN A 519 -24.41 -23.57 1.85
CA ASN A 519 -24.01 -22.45 1.01
C ASN A 519 -23.33 -21.36 1.86
N PHE A 520 -23.82 -21.10 3.07
CA PHE A 520 -23.28 -20.08 3.98
C PHE A 520 -21.80 -20.32 4.29
N SER A 521 -21.47 -21.52 4.79
CA SER A 521 -20.10 -21.89 5.12
C SER A 521 -19.19 -21.95 3.89
N ARG A 522 -19.72 -22.28 2.69
CA ARG A 522 -18.96 -22.24 1.43
C ARG A 522 -18.66 -20.82 0.95
N ALA A 523 -19.64 -19.91 1.02
CA ALA A 523 -19.46 -18.51 0.66
C ALA A 523 -18.39 -17.84 1.52
N LEU A 524 -18.44 -18.03 2.84
CA LEU A 524 -17.45 -17.49 3.77
C LEU A 524 -16.02 -18.02 3.49
N ASN A 525 -15.88 -19.33 3.26
CA ASN A 525 -14.59 -19.94 2.91
C ASN A 525 -14.07 -19.51 1.52
N ARG A 526 -14.94 -19.16 0.57
CA ARG A 526 -14.53 -18.56 -0.71
C ARG A 526 -14.04 -17.14 -0.49
N PHE A 527 -14.84 -16.28 0.14
CA PHE A 527 -14.49 -14.86 0.29
C PHE A 527 -13.19 -14.67 1.09
N GLN A 528 -12.93 -15.52 2.09
CA GLN A 528 -11.65 -15.53 2.83
C GLN A 528 -10.43 -16.03 2.00
N LYS A 529 -10.65 -16.75 0.88
CA LYS A 529 -9.60 -17.05 -0.12
C LYS A 529 -9.47 -15.93 -1.16
N GLU A 530 -10.60 -15.33 -1.54
CA GLU A 530 -10.73 -14.24 -2.52
C GLU A 530 -10.11 -12.94 -1.99
N ASP A 531 -10.18 -12.69 -0.69
CA ASP A 531 -9.74 -11.46 -0.01
C ASP A 531 -9.17 -11.76 1.39
N PRO A 532 -7.86 -11.49 1.64
CA PRO A 532 -7.23 -11.76 2.93
C PRO A 532 -7.58 -10.74 4.04
N THR A 533 -8.24 -9.62 3.73
CA THR A 533 -8.77 -8.68 4.75
C THR A 533 -10.11 -9.17 5.33
N PHE A 534 -10.85 -9.98 4.56
CA PHE A 534 -12.11 -10.60 4.99
C PHE A 534 -11.86 -11.75 5.97
N LYS A 535 -11.59 -11.41 7.23
CA LYS A 535 -11.33 -12.38 8.30
C LYS A 535 -12.66 -12.91 8.87
N VAL A 536 -12.85 -14.23 8.85
CA VAL A 536 -14.03 -14.91 9.42
C VAL A 536 -13.60 -15.70 10.67
N HIS A 537 -14.34 -15.56 11.76
CA HIS A 537 -14.18 -16.39 12.96
C HIS A 537 -15.53 -16.69 13.63
N ILE A 538 -15.56 -17.67 14.52
CA ILE A 538 -16.73 -17.94 15.38
C ILE A 538 -16.32 -17.57 16.80
N ASP A 539 -17.06 -16.66 17.43
CA ASP A 539 -16.82 -16.30 18.83
C ASP A 539 -17.20 -17.49 19.73
N HIS A 540 -16.26 -17.96 20.54
CA HIS A 540 -16.47 -19.08 21.45
C HIS A 540 -17.43 -18.78 22.61
N GLU A 541 -17.66 -17.51 22.96
CA GLU A 541 -18.61 -17.12 24.02
C GLU A 541 -20.05 -17.00 23.49
N SER A 542 -20.31 -16.18 22.47
CA SER A 542 -21.66 -16.03 21.89
C SER A 542 -22.08 -17.15 20.95
N LYS A 543 -21.11 -17.86 20.34
CA LYS A 543 -21.30 -18.81 19.22
C LYS A 543 -21.89 -18.17 17.96
N GLU A 544 -21.76 -16.86 17.81
CA GLU A 544 -22.06 -16.16 16.57
C GLU A 544 -20.85 -16.19 15.62
N THR A 545 -21.13 -16.31 14.31
CA THR A 545 -20.12 -16.08 13.27
C THR A 545 -19.88 -14.58 13.14
N ILE A 546 -18.62 -14.16 13.22
CA ILE A 546 -18.20 -12.77 13.07
C ILE A 546 -17.36 -12.67 11.80
N ILE A 547 -17.74 -11.73 10.94
CA ILE A 547 -16.97 -11.32 9.76
C ILE A 547 -16.33 -9.96 10.03
N SER A 548 -15.08 -9.80 9.62
CA SER A 548 -14.30 -8.57 9.82
C SER A 548 -13.75 -8.08 8.48
N GLY A 549 -13.69 -6.75 8.29
CA GLY A 549 -13.24 -6.15 7.04
C GLY A 549 -12.86 -4.66 7.17
N MET A 550 -12.60 -4.03 6.02
CA MET A 550 -12.03 -2.67 5.94
C MET A 550 -13.04 -1.54 6.18
N GLY A 551 -14.35 -1.78 6.03
CA GLY A 551 -15.37 -0.74 6.17
C GLY A 551 -16.80 -1.26 6.20
N GLU A 552 -17.77 -0.35 6.38
CA GLU A 552 -19.20 -0.68 6.45
C GLU A 552 -19.73 -1.15 5.09
N LEU A 553 -19.32 -0.48 4.01
CA LEU A 553 -19.69 -0.80 2.63
C LEU A 553 -19.04 -2.12 2.17
N HIS A 554 -17.81 -2.41 2.62
CA HIS A 554 -17.13 -3.69 2.42
C HIS A 554 -18.01 -4.87 2.86
N LEU A 555 -18.50 -4.81 4.10
CA LEU A 555 -19.29 -5.88 4.70
C LEU A 555 -20.73 -5.91 4.16
N GLU A 556 -21.32 -4.76 3.83
CA GLU A 556 -22.61 -4.68 3.13
C GLU A 556 -22.56 -5.45 1.80
N ILE A 557 -21.52 -5.20 0.99
CA ILE A 557 -21.33 -5.84 -0.32
C ILE A 557 -21.10 -7.34 -0.18
N TYR A 558 -20.29 -7.82 0.77
CA TYR A 558 -20.14 -9.27 0.99
C TYR A 558 -21.44 -9.94 1.45
N VAL A 559 -22.27 -9.28 2.28
CA VAL A 559 -23.59 -9.81 2.68
C VAL A 559 -24.54 -9.91 1.49
N GLU A 560 -24.62 -8.89 0.65
CA GLU A 560 -25.48 -8.91 -0.54
C GLU A 560 -24.92 -9.86 -1.64
N ARG A 561 -23.60 -10.11 -1.67
CA ARG A 561 -23.00 -11.21 -2.47
C ARG A 561 -23.39 -12.60 -1.97
N MET A 562 -23.40 -12.86 -0.65
CA MET A 562 -23.96 -14.13 -0.10
C MET A 562 -25.42 -14.33 -0.51
N ARG A 563 -26.17 -13.22 -0.59
CA ARG A 563 -27.56 -13.23 -1.02
C ARG A 563 -27.72 -13.52 -2.51
N ARG A 564 -27.04 -12.77 -3.39
CA ARG A 564 -27.18 -12.89 -4.86
C ARG A 564 -26.46 -14.10 -5.45
N GLU A 565 -25.23 -14.39 -5.02
CA GLU A 565 -24.44 -15.52 -5.56
C GLU A 565 -24.83 -16.86 -4.92
N TYR A 566 -25.11 -16.89 -3.62
CA TYR A 566 -25.31 -18.12 -2.84
C TYR A 566 -26.75 -18.35 -2.36
N ASN A 567 -27.72 -17.49 -2.75
CA ASN A 567 -29.12 -17.52 -2.33
C ASN A 567 -29.30 -17.62 -0.80
N THR A 568 -28.39 -16.98 -0.06
CA THR A 568 -28.33 -17.06 1.42
C THR A 568 -28.62 -15.69 2.03
N ASP A 569 -29.91 -15.40 2.23
CA ASP A 569 -30.37 -14.25 3.04
C ASP A 569 -29.69 -14.31 4.43
N CYS A 570 -28.98 -13.25 4.82
CA CYS A 570 -28.33 -13.14 6.11
C CYS A 570 -28.87 -11.96 6.93
N ILE A 571 -28.93 -12.13 8.24
CA ILE A 571 -29.23 -11.08 9.22
C ILE A 571 -27.90 -10.63 9.82
N THR A 572 -27.67 -9.33 9.84
CA THR A 572 -26.49 -8.69 10.41
C THR A 572 -26.77 -8.16 11.81
N GLY A 573 -25.80 -8.29 12.72
CA GLY A 573 -25.82 -7.67 14.04
C GLY A 573 -25.49 -6.17 13.95
N LYS A 574 -25.25 -5.55 15.11
CA LYS A 574 -24.60 -4.23 15.13
C LYS A 574 -23.11 -4.37 14.77
N PRO A 575 -22.52 -3.46 13.98
CA PRO A 575 -21.08 -3.35 13.85
C PRO A 575 -20.40 -3.21 15.22
N ARG A 576 -19.24 -3.84 15.37
CA ARG A 576 -18.31 -3.66 16.49
C ARG A 576 -17.01 -3.09 15.92
N VAL A 577 -16.49 -2.05 16.57
CA VAL A 577 -15.17 -1.47 16.25
C VAL A 577 -14.09 -2.38 16.80
N ALA A 578 -12.99 -2.53 16.06
CA ALA A 578 -11.77 -3.16 16.56
C ALA A 578 -11.06 -2.25 17.58
N PHE A 579 -11.57 -2.18 18.80
CA PHE A 579 -10.85 -1.56 19.93
C PHE A 579 -9.58 -2.37 20.24
N ARG A 580 -8.58 -1.71 20.83
CA ARG A 580 -7.39 -2.37 21.40
C ARG A 580 -7.24 -1.98 22.88
N GLU A 581 -6.49 -2.75 23.64
CA GLU A 581 -6.08 -2.38 25.00
C GLU A 581 -4.58 -2.02 25.02
N THR A 582 -4.16 -1.12 25.92
CA THR A 582 -2.73 -0.80 26.16
C THR A 582 -2.49 -0.35 27.60
N ILE A 583 -1.25 -0.05 27.96
CA ILE A 583 -0.85 0.45 29.28
C ILE A 583 -0.31 1.87 29.21
N THR A 584 -0.47 2.65 30.28
CA THR A 584 -0.03 4.07 30.31
C THR A 584 1.26 4.30 31.09
N ARG A 585 1.67 3.35 31.93
CA ARG A 585 2.88 3.45 32.75
C ARG A 585 3.54 2.10 32.94
N ARG A 586 4.85 2.10 33.20
CA ARG A 586 5.58 0.91 33.60
C ARG A 586 5.07 0.34 34.93
N ALA A 587 4.99 -1.00 35.01
CA ALA A 587 4.70 -1.73 36.24
C ALA A 587 5.64 -2.93 36.38
N GLU A 588 6.16 -3.16 37.60
CA GLU A 588 7.01 -4.32 37.90
C GLU A 588 6.15 -5.49 38.42
N PHE A 589 6.60 -6.73 38.16
CA PHE A 589 5.88 -7.95 38.57
C PHE A 589 6.83 -8.99 39.19
N ASN A 590 6.27 -9.85 40.04
CA ASN A 590 6.99 -10.89 40.77
C ASN A 590 6.04 -12.06 41.09
N PHE A 591 5.59 -12.75 40.04
CA PHE A 591 4.53 -13.75 40.12
C PHE A 591 5.09 -15.16 40.35
N THR A 592 4.43 -15.94 41.21
CA THR A 592 4.78 -17.34 41.45
C THR A 592 3.58 -18.24 41.17
N HIS A 593 3.60 -18.95 40.05
CA HIS A 593 2.64 -20.02 39.78
C HIS A 593 3.04 -21.25 40.58
N LYS A 594 2.26 -21.60 41.61
CA LYS A 594 2.41 -22.85 42.37
C LYS A 594 1.08 -23.59 42.45
N LYS A 595 1.01 -24.79 41.86
CA LYS A 595 -0.09 -25.75 42.02
C LYS A 595 0.45 -27.14 42.35
N GLN A 596 -0.23 -27.84 43.25
CA GLN A 596 0.15 -29.20 43.67
C GLN A 596 -1.13 -30.06 43.71
N THR A 597 -1.34 -30.84 42.66
CA THR A 597 -2.58 -31.59 42.40
C THR A 597 -2.31 -33.07 42.22
N GLY A 598 -1.95 -33.75 43.32
CA GLY A 598 -1.86 -35.23 43.43
C GLY A 598 -0.69 -35.92 42.72
N GLY A 599 -0.23 -35.39 41.58
CA GLY A 599 0.93 -35.88 40.82
C GLY A 599 2.08 -34.88 40.81
N ALA A 600 2.85 -34.85 39.71
CA ALA A 600 3.89 -33.85 39.47
C ALA A 600 3.34 -32.43 39.66
N GLY A 601 4.07 -31.60 40.40
CA GLY A 601 3.66 -30.24 40.69
C GLY A 601 3.80 -29.31 39.49
N GLN A 602 3.29 -28.10 39.65
CA GLN A 602 3.60 -26.98 38.79
C GLN A 602 4.22 -25.89 39.65
N TYR A 603 5.48 -25.57 39.41
CA TYR A 603 6.19 -24.45 40.01
C TYR A 603 6.89 -23.63 38.92
N ALA A 604 6.62 -22.34 38.87
CA ALA A 604 7.42 -21.39 38.12
C ALA A 604 7.28 -19.99 38.74
N LYS A 605 8.38 -19.27 38.84
CA LYS A 605 8.40 -17.87 39.27
C LYS A 605 9.03 -17.01 38.19
N VAL A 606 8.39 -15.89 37.86
CA VAL A 606 8.87 -14.91 36.89
C VAL A 606 8.80 -13.51 37.49
N SER A 607 9.83 -12.71 37.26
CA SER A 607 9.92 -11.33 37.73
C SER A 607 10.60 -10.43 36.70
N GLY A 608 10.15 -9.18 36.66
CA GLY A 608 10.40 -8.30 35.53
C GLY A 608 9.53 -7.06 35.57
N PHE A 609 9.30 -6.45 34.42
CA PHE A 609 8.38 -5.33 34.28
C PHE A 609 7.73 -5.33 32.90
N ILE A 610 6.56 -4.70 32.81
CA ILE A 610 5.97 -4.29 31.54
C ILE A 610 6.05 -2.77 31.42
N GLU A 611 6.27 -2.26 30.21
CA GLU A 611 6.27 -0.82 29.92
C GLU A 611 5.63 -0.52 28.56
N PRO A 612 5.02 0.67 28.38
CA PRO A 612 4.47 1.06 27.09
C PRO A 612 5.57 1.15 26.03
N MET A 613 5.23 0.79 24.79
CA MET A 613 6.13 0.79 23.65
C MET A 613 5.45 1.38 22.43
N GLU A 614 6.13 2.30 21.75
CA GLU A 614 5.74 2.81 20.42
C GLU A 614 6.10 1.79 19.34
N VAL A 615 5.52 1.93 18.13
CA VAL A 615 5.81 1.02 17.01
C VAL A 615 7.28 1.10 16.63
N ASP A 616 7.96 -0.04 16.65
CA ASP A 616 9.36 -0.17 16.26
C ASP A 616 9.54 0.14 14.75
N PRO A 617 10.34 1.15 14.36
CA PRO A 617 10.56 1.49 12.96
C PRO A 617 11.28 0.40 12.14
N GLU A 618 12.06 -0.47 12.78
CA GLU A 618 12.84 -1.51 12.09
C GLU A 618 12.07 -2.83 11.97
N THR A 619 11.33 -3.24 13.02
CA THR A 619 10.56 -4.50 12.99
C THR A 619 9.07 -4.33 12.66
N GLY A 620 8.54 -3.11 12.68
CA GLY A 620 7.13 -2.80 12.41
C GLY A 620 6.15 -3.26 13.48
N LYS A 621 6.64 -3.67 14.67
CA LYS A 621 5.82 -4.26 15.74
C LYS A 621 5.51 -3.28 16.86
N ASP A 622 4.33 -3.42 17.44
CA ASP A 622 3.84 -2.68 18.61
C ASP A 622 3.98 -3.48 19.92
N VAL A 623 4.56 -4.69 19.88
CA VAL A 623 4.79 -5.54 21.05
C VAL A 623 6.15 -6.22 20.98
N ALA A 624 6.84 -6.30 22.13
CA ALA A 624 8.18 -6.87 22.21
C ALA A 624 8.40 -7.68 23.51
N PHE A 625 9.14 -8.77 23.41
CA PHE A 625 9.62 -9.57 24.53
C PHE A 625 11.14 -9.39 24.65
N GLU A 626 11.62 -8.97 25.82
CA GLU A 626 13.04 -8.77 26.10
C GLU A 626 13.49 -9.68 27.25
N ASN A 627 14.58 -10.41 27.03
CA ASN A 627 15.15 -11.31 28.02
C ASN A 627 16.48 -10.75 28.56
N VAL A 628 16.45 -10.30 29.82
CA VAL A 628 17.61 -9.72 30.53
C VAL A 628 18.04 -10.63 31.71
N VAL A 629 17.66 -11.91 31.67
CA VAL A 629 17.98 -12.89 32.73
C VAL A 629 19.47 -13.19 32.77
N MET A 630 20.16 -12.63 33.76
CA MET A 630 21.59 -12.89 34.02
C MET A 630 21.77 -13.98 35.07
N GLY A 631 22.10 -15.19 34.61
CA GLY A 631 22.33 -16.37 35.45
C GLY A 631 21.24 -17.43 35.32
N GLY A 632 21.55 -18.67 35.73
CA GLY A 632 20.70 -19.85 35.51
C GLY A 632 19.42 -19.94 36.36
N ASN A 633 18.88 -18.83 36.86
CA ASN A 633 17.68 -18.78 37.71
C ASN A 633 16.40 -19.17 36.94
N ILE A 634 16.40 -18.99 35.62
CA ILE A 634 15.46 -19.61 34.68
C ILE A 634 16.29 -20.39 33.65
N PRO A 635 16.15 -21.72 33.55
CA PRO A 635 16.77 -22.50 32.49
C PRO A 635 16.36 -22.00 31.10
N THR A 636 17.34 -21.83 30.19
CA THR A 636 17.15 -21.16 28.89
C THR A 636 16.09 -21.84 28.02
N ASN A 637 15.93 -23.16 28.13
CA ASN A 637 14.90 -23.95 27.46
C ASN A 637 13.45 -23.61 27.88
N PHE A 638 13.24 -22.89 29.00
CA PHE A 638 11.91 -22.42 29.41
C PHE A 638 11.62 -20.96 29.01
N ILE A 639 12.60 -20.20 28.53
CA ILE A 639 12.41 -18.80 28.14
C ILE A 639 11.41 -18.67 26.96
N PRO A 640 11.48 -19.49 25.89
CA PRO A 640 10.45 -19.51 24.84
C PRO A 640 9.05 -19.94 25.32
N ALA A 641 8.91 -20.46 26.55
CA ALA A 641 7.61 -20.76 27.16
C ALA A 641 7.02 -19.53 27.89
N VAL A 642 7.88 -18.72 28.52
CA VAL A 642 7.51 -17.41 29.06
C VAL A 642 7.09 -16.47 27.93
N GLU A 643 7.86 -16.44 26.84
CA GLU A 643 7.57 -15.66 25.64
C GLU A 643 6.21 -16.00 25.01
N ARG A 644 5.93 -17.29 24.72
CA ARG A 644 4.60 -17.72 24.25
C ARG A 644 3.50 -17.40 25.25
N GLY A 645 3.77 -17.48 26.55
CA GLY A 645 2.82 -17.09 27.60
C GLY A 645 2.57 -15.58 27.68
N PHE A 646 3.52 -14.74 27.26
CA PHE A 646 3.30 -13.31 27.07
C PHE A 646 2.40 -13.06 25.86
N TYR A 647 2.69 -13.66 24.69
CA TYR A 647 1.83 -13.51 23.50
C TYR A 647 0.40 -14.04 23.74
N GLU A 648 0.23 -15.20 24.38
CA GLU A 648 -1.08 -15.74 24.80
C GLU A 648 -1.82 -14.84 25.82
N ALA A 649 -1.09 -13.99 26.55
CA ALA A 649 -1.68 -13.01 27.46
C ALA A 649 -2.10 -11.70 26.76
N LEU A 650 -1.57 -11.41 25.57
CA LEU A 650 -1.95 -10.26 24.74
C LEU A 650 -3.25 -10.50 23.96
N GLU A 651 -3.56 -11.75 23.59
CA GLU A 651 -4.73 -12.09 22.76
C GLU A 651 -6.07 -11.64 23.36
N LYS A 652 -6.21 -11.68 24.70
CA LYS A 652 -7.47 -11.35 25.40
C LYS A 652 -7.21 -10.43 26.59
N GLY A 653 -7.54 -9.15 26.37
CA GLY A 653 -7.44 -8.07 27.35
C GLY A 653 -8.29 -8.23 28.61
N THR A 654 -8.03 -7.37 29.59
CA THR A 654 -8.61 -7.47 30.94
C THR A 654 -9.75 -6.48 31.16
N LEU A 655 -9.83 -5.39 30.38
CA LEU A 655 -10.86 -4.34 30.51
C LEU A 655 -12.10 -4.64 29.66
N THR A 656 -11.87 -5.15 28.46
CA THR A 656 -12.88 -5.37 27.41
C THR A 656 -12.73 -6.69 26.66
N GLY A 657 -11.64 -7.43 26.88
CA GLY A 657 -11.36 -8.70 26.20
C GLY A 657 -10.78 -8.54 24.80
N ASN A 658 -10.48 -7.32 24.36
CA ASN A 658 -9.84 -7.03 23.08
C ASN A 658 -8.32 -7.28 23.14
N PRO A 659 -7.63 -7.45 21.99
CA PRO A 659 -6.19 -7.63 21.95
C PRO A 659 -5.42 -6.45 22.57
N ILE A 660 -4.33 -6.75 23.27
CA ILE A 660 -3.42 -5.75 23.85
C ILE A 660 -2.28 -5.44 22.87
N SER A 661 -1.97 -4.16 22.71
CA SER A 661 -0.94 -3.60 21.82
C SER A 661 -0.14 -2.50 22.52
N GLY A 662 1.06 -2.17 22.02
CA GLY A 662 1.89 -1.09 22.56
C GLY A 662 2.59 -1.46 23.87
N VAL A 663 3.03 -2.71 24.02
CA VAL A 663 3.56 -3.24 25.29
C VAL A 663 4.86 -4.02 25.10
N ARG A 664 5.90 -3.62 25.85
CA ARG A 664 7.14 -4.38 26.04
C ARG A 664 7.07 -5.18 27.34
N PHE A 665 7.44 -6.45 27.30
CA PHE A 665 7.60 -7.33 28.47
C PHE A 665 9.08 -7.64 28.68
N VAL A 666 9.64 -7.22 29.81
CA VAL A 666 11.07 -7.39 30.13
C VAL A 666 11.24 -8.38 31.27
N LEU A 667 11.76 -9.56 30.96
CA LEU A 667 12.06 -10.61 31.93
C LEU A 667 13.44 -10.36 32.56
N LYS A 668 13.47 -10.10 33.88
CA LYS A 668 14.71 -9.81 34.64
C LYS A 668 15.29 -11.05 35.33
N ASP A 669 14.44 -11.82 36.01
CA ASP A 669 14.84 -12.91 36.91
C ASP A 669 13.65 -13.83 37.23
N GLY A 670 13.88 -14.97 37.87
CA GLY A 670 12.81 -15.88 38.29
C GLY A 670 13.27 -16.96 39.26
N ALA A 671 12.54 -18.07 39.31
CA ALA A 671 12.99 -19.29 39.96
C ALA A 671 12.30 -20.52 39.35
N PHE A 672 13.02 -21.63 39.32
CA PHE A 672 12.53 -22.95 38.93
C PHE A 672 12.72 -23.97 40.08
N HIS A 673 12.05 -25.11 39.98
CA HIS A 673 12.24 -26.27 40.84
C HIS A 673 12.49 -27.49 39.94
N ALA A 674 13.55 -28.26 40.21
CA ALA A 674 14.06 -29.28 39.30
C ALA A 674 13.06 -30.41 38.95
N VAL A 675 12.01 -30.59 39.75
CA VAL A 675 10.99 -31.65 39.57
C VAL A 675 9.62 -31.09 39.15
N ASP A 676 9.26 -29.89 39.62
CA ASP A 676 7.92 -29.30 39.42
C ASP A 676 7.87 -28.17 38.37
N SER A 677 9.02 -27.72 37.87
CA SER A 677 9.06 -26.76 36.76
C SER A 677 8.91 -27.44 35.41
N SER A 678 7.98 -26.91 34.63
CA SER A 678 7.69 -27.33 33.27
C SER A 678 7.45 -26.12 32.38
N GLU A 679 7.56 -26.34 31.07
CA GLU A 679 7.20 -25.38 30.02
C GLU A 679 5.79 -24.77 30.26
N LEU A 680 4.81 -25.60 30.60
CA LEU A 680 3.45 -25.20 30.93
C LEU A 680 3.39 -24.35 32.21
N ALA A 681 4.18 -24.67 33.24
CA ALA A 681 4.21 -23.86 34.46
C ALA A 681 4.76 -22.45 34.20
N PHE A 682 5.83 -22.32 33.40
CA PHE A 682 6.39 -21.02 33.02
C PHE A 682 5.44 -20.22 32.11
N ARG A 683 4.76 -20.88 31.16
CA ARG A 683 3.72 -20.25 30.32
C ARG A 683 2.57 -19.68 31.16
N LEU A 684 2.04 -20.46 32.11
CA LEU A 684 1.00 -20.00 33.04
C LEU A 684 1.50 -18.91 34.00
N ALA A 685 2.76 -18.95 34.42
CA ALA A 685 3.36 -17.91 35.25
C ALA A 685 3.47 -16.57 34.50
N ALA A 686 3.82 -16.58 33.20
CA ALA A 686 3.84 -15.38 32.36
C ALA A 686 2.45 -14.74 32.24
N ILE A 687 1.42 -15.54 31.93
CA ILE A 687 0.02 -15.08 31.82
C ILE A 687 -0.48 -14.50 33.15
N GLY A 688 -0.14 -15.14 34.28
CA GLY A 688 -0.46 -14.65 35.62
C GLY A 688 0.23 -13.33 35.95
N ALA A 689 1.56 -13.26 35.73
CA ALA A 689 2.36 -12.06 35.93
C ALA A 689 1.85 -10.87 35.13
N PHE A 690 1.59 -11.09 33.84
CA PHE A 690 1.10 -10.07 32.94
C PHE A 690 -0.26 -9.51 33.38
N ARG A 691 -1.21 -10.37 33.76
CA ARG A 691 -2.55 -9.96 34.23
C ARG A 691 -2.55 -9.26 35.60
N GLU A 692 -1.53 -9.47 36.42
CA GLU A 692 -1.31 -8.68 37.63
C GLU A 692 -0.67 -7.33 37.31
N ALA A 693 0.41 -7.35 36.51
CA ALA A 693 1.14 -6.15 36.07
C ALA A 693 0.24 -5.17 35.32
N PHE A 694 -0.60 -5.64 34.39
CA PHE A 694 -1.49 -4.83 33.56
C PHE A 694 -2.47 -3.97 34.39
N LYS A 695 -2.94 -4.49 35.53
CA LYS A 695 -3.78 -3.73 36.48
C LYS A 695 -3.00 -2.64 37.20
N GLN A 696 -1.73 -2.88 37.51
CA GLN A 696 -0.84 -1.89 38.11
C GLN A 696 -0.35 -0.85 37.08
N ALA A 697 -0.21 -1.24 35.82
CA ALA A 697 0.25 -0.43 34.68
C ALA A 697 -0.78 0.60 34.16
N ALA A 698 -1.94 0.70 34.83
CA ALA A 698 -3.04 1.58 34.48
C ALA A 698 -3.45 1.42 33.00
N GLY A 699 -3.98 0.25 32.69
CA GLY A 699 -4.49 -0.09 31.37
C GLY A 699 -5.61 0.85 30.91
N ILE A 700 -5.63 1.13 29.61
CA ILE A 700 -6.63 1.95 28.92
C ILE A 700 -7.13 1.23 27.66
N ILE A 701 -8.28 1.65 27.16
CA ILE A 701 -8.80 1.22 25.86
C ILE A 701 -8.36 2.23 24.81
N LEU A 702 -8.01 1.75 23.62
CA LEU A 702 -7.76 2.56 22.43
C LEU A 702 -8.87 2.32 21.39
N GLU A 703 -9.30 3.37 20.70
CA GLU A 703 -10.18 3.30 19.53
C GLU A 703 -9.44 3.73 18.25
N PRO A 704 -9.73 3.10 17.09
CA PRO A 704 -9.17 3.50 15.81
C PRO A 704 -9.75 4.86 15.38
N VAL A 705 -8.86 5.78 15.07
CA VAL A 705 -9.15 7.12 14.57
C VAL A 705 -8.87 7.17 13.07
N MET A 706 -9.85 7.70 12.34
CA MET A 706 -9.83 7.85 10.89
C MET A 706 -9.47 9.29 10.53
N THR A 707 -8.61 9.47 9.53
CA THR A 707 -8.53 10.73 8.79
C THR A 707 -9.72 10.77 7.83
N VAL A 708 -10.65 11.69 8.05
CA VAL A 708 -11.86 11.89 7.26
C VAL A 708 -11.67 13.12 6.39
N GLU A 709 -11.78 12.97 5.07
CA GLU A 709 -11.82 14.09 4.12
C GLU A 709 -13.24 14.20 3.56
N VAL A 710 -13.86 15.36 3.71
CA VAL A 710 -15.23 15.64 3.28
C VAL A 710 -15.20 16.75 2.22
N VAL A 711 -15.84 16.51 1.08
CA VAL A 711 -16.00 17.48 -0.02
C VAL A 711 -17.48 17.78 -0.19
N ALA A 712 -17.85 19.06 -0.20
CA ALA A 712 -19.23 19.52 -0.33
C ALA A 712 -19.31 20.92 -0.98
N PRO A 713 -20.48 21.43 -1.38
CA PRO A 713 -20.63 22.80 -1.85
C PRO A 713 -20.24 23.84 -0.77
N SER A 714 -19.62 24.94 -1.20
CA SER A 714 -19.17 26.05 -0.33
C SER A 714 -20.28 26.64 0.55
N GLU A 715 -21.52 26.71 0.00
CA GLU A 715 -22.75 27.10 0.69
C GLU A 715 -23.03 26.28 1.97
N LEU A 716 -22.58 25.02 2.01
CA LEU A 716 -22.97 24.03 3.01
C LEU A 716 -21.84 23.70 4.01
N GLN A 717 -20.70 24.42 3.93
CA GLN A 717 -19.53 24.25 4.80
C GLN A 717 -19.89 24.20 6.30
N SER A 718 -20.77 25.09 6.76
CA SER A 718 -21.20 25.16 8.17
C SER A 718 -21.92 23.90 8.64
N GLN A 719 -22.62 23.20 7.74
CA GLN A 719 -23.31 21.96 8.05
C GLN A 719 -22.36 20.76 8.08
N VAL A 720 -21.32 20.77 7.24
CA VAL A 720 -20.24 19.77 7.27
C VAL A 720 -19.43 19.90 8.56
N ILE A 721 -18.96 21.11 8.87
CA ILE A 721 -18.25 21.45 10.11
C ILE A 721 -19.10 21.10 11.34
N GLY A 722 -20.39 21.46 11.34
CA GLY A 722 -21.32 21.10 12.40
C GLY A 722 -21.49 19.58 12.55
N GLY A 723 -21.57 18.84 11.44
CA GLY A 723 -21.67 17.38 11.43
C GLY A 723 -20.43 16.67 11.99
N LEU A 724 -19.24 17.14 11.63
CA LEU A 724 -17.97 16.62 12.15
C LEU A 724 -17.81 16.91 13.64
N ASN A 725 -18.07 18.16 14.08
CA ASN A 725 -18.05 18.54 15.50
C ASN A 725 -19.07 17.74 16.34
N THR A 726 -20.26 17.46 15.79
CA THR A 726 -21.29 16.61 16.45
C THR A 726 -20.77 15.18 16.70
N ARG A 727 -19.88 14.69 15.83
CA ARG A 727 -19.21 13.38 15.93
C ARG A 727 -17.84 13.45 16.60
N ARG A 728 -17.58 14.52 17.39
CA ARG A 728 -16.33 14.75 18.13
C ARG A 728 -15.07 14.84 17.26
N GLY A 729 -15.24 15.09 15.95
CA GLY A 729 -14.15 15.20 15.00
C GLY A 729 -13.29 16.45 15.24
N THR A 730 -11.98 16.28 15.25
CA THR A 730 -11.02 17.39 15.32
C THR A 730 -10.64 17.82 13.91
N ILE A 731 -11.04 19.01 13.49
CA ILE A 731 -10.69 19.55 12.16
C ILE A 731 -9.18 19.86 12.14
N VAL A 732 -8.48 19.29 11.15
CA VAL A 732 -7.04 19.45 10.93
C VAL A 732 -6.78 20.54 9.89
N ASP A 733 -7.57 20.57 8.82
CA ASP A 733 -7.44 21.52 7.71
C ASP A 733 -8.82 21.78 7.06
N SER A 734 -8.96 22.93 6.40
CA SER A 734 -10.18 23.29 5.66
C SER A 734 -9.88 24.25 4.50
N GLU A 735 -9.96 23.75 3.27
CA GLU A 735 -9.90 24.55 2.05
C GLU A 735 -11.32 25.02 1.67
N VAL A 736 -11.52 26.34 1.61
CA VAL A 736 -12.72 26.94 0.99
C VAL A 736 -12.34 27.46 -0.40
N ARG A 737 -13.11 27.06 -1.42
CA ARG A 737 -13.06 27.55 -2.80
C ARG A 737 -14.43 28.11 -3.16
N ASP A 738 -14.57 28.78 -4.31
CA ASP A 738 -15.78 29.54 -4.64
C ASP A 738 -17.07 28.69 -4.60
N ASP A 739 -17.10 27.55 -5.29
CA ASP A 739 -18.23 26.60 -5.30
C ASP A 739 -18.04 25.38 -4.37
N GLU A 740 -16.81 25.10 -3.91
CA GLU A 740 -16.41 23.82 -3.29
C GLU A 740 -15.70 24.03 -1.94
N PHE A 741 -16.04 23.21 -0.96
CA PHE A 741 -15.45 23.19 0.39
C PHE A 741 -14.91 21.78 0.70
N THR A 742 -13.65 21.73 1.11
CA THR A 742 -12.98 20.49 1.54
C THR A 742 -12.53 20.63 3.00
N ALA A 743 -13.00 19.73 3.86
CA ALA A 743 -12.57 19.65 5.26
C ALA A 743 -11.84 18.33 5.52
N VAL A 744 -10.67 18.41 6.16
CA VAL A 744 -9.92 17.26 6.67
C VAL A 744 -10.02 17.26 8.19
N ALA A 745 -10.52 16.16 8.77
CA ALA A 745 -10.74 16.03 10.21
C ALA A 745 -10.38 14.63 10.71
N GLU A 746 -9.95 14.52 11.97
CA GLU A 746 -9.70 13.25 12.63
C GLU A 746 -10.89 12.88 13.52
N VAL A 747 -11.48 11.71 13.26
CA VAL A 747 -12.73 11.26 13.90
C VAL A 747 -12.59 9.80 14.34
N ALA A 748 -13.06 9.46 15.54
CA ALA A 748 -13.11 8.08 15.99
C ALA A 748 -14.06 7.25 15.12
N LEU A 749 -13.65 6.05 14.69
CA LEU A 749 -14.47 5.19 13.83
C LEU A 749 -15.82 4.84 14.46
N ASN A 750 -15.86 4.73 15.80
CA ASN A 750 -17.09 4.50 16.56
C ASN A 750 -18.12 5.64 16.41
N ASP A 751 -17.66 6.88 16.21
CA ASP A 751 -18.52 8.04 15.96
C ASP A 751 -18.87 8.21 14.46
N MET A 752 -18.32 7.41 13.55
CA MET A 752 -18.52 7.55 12.09
C MET A 752 -19.67 6.71 11.52
N PHE A 753 -20.23 5.75 12.26
CA PHE A 753 -21.33 4.90 11.76
C PHE A 753 -22.53 5.72 11.27
N GLY A 754 -23.00 5.41 10.06
CA GLY A 754 -24.10 6.14 9.41
C GLY A 754 -23.79 7.61 9.05
N TYR A 755 -22.54 8.08 9.13
CA TYR A 755 -22.19 9.46 8.74
C TYR A 755 -22.56 9.76 7.29
N SER A 756 -22.40 8.78 6.38
CA SER A 756 -22.81 8.89 4.97
C SER A 756 -24.25 9.40 4.79
N ASN A 757 -25.19 8.86 5.57
CA ASN A 757 -26.60 9.24 5.49
C ASN A 757 -26.85 10.64 6.10
N GLN A 758 -26.14 11.00 7.18
CA GLN A 758 -26.23 12.34 7.76
C GLN A 758 -25.64 13.40 6.82
N LEU A 759 -24.45 13.14 6.26
CA LEU A 759 -23.77 14.04 5.33
C LEU A 759 -24.61 14.27 4.08
N ARG A 760 -25.14 13.20 3.46
CA ARG A 760 -26.05 13.34 2.31
C ARG A 760 -27.33 14.09 2.69
N GLY A 761 -27.86 13.88 3.91
CA GLY A 761 -29.01 14.63 4.43
C GLY A 761 -28.77 16.14 4.54
N SER A 762 -27.63 16.57 5.09
CA SER A 762 -27.30 17.99 5.21
C SER A 762 -26.87 18.63 3.89
N THR A 763 -26.08 17.91 3.10
CA THR A 763 -25.49 18.42 1.84
C THR A 763 -26.42 18.29 0.61
N GLN A 764 -27.71 17.98 0.81
CA GLN A 764 -28.67 17.75 -0.28
C GLN A 764 -28.22 16.64 -1.27
N GLY A 765 -27.47 15.65 -0.78
CA GLY A 765 -26.87 14.58 -1.56
C GLY A 765 -25.61 14.97 -2.36
N LYS A 766 -25.17 16.23 -2.31
CA LYS A 766 -24.01 16.76 -3.04
C LYS A 766 -22.67 16.54 -2.34
N GLY A 767 -22.68 16.21 -1.04
CA GLY A 767 -21.48 16.00 -0.25
C GLY A 767 -21.02 14.55 -0.25
N GLU A 768 -19.73 14.36 -0.51
CA GLU A 768 -19.04 13.07 -0.46
C GLU A 768 -17.99 13.10 0.65
N PHE A 769 -17.63 11.93 1.17
CA PHE A 769 -16.52 11.80 2.12
C PHE A 769 -15.73 10.54 1.83
N SER A 770 -14.48 10.57 2.27
CA SER A 770 -13.60 9.42 2.36
C SER A 770 -13.00 9.33 3.76
N MET A 771 -12.58 8.14 4.16
CA MET A 771 -11.91 7.95 5.45
C MET A 771 -10.79 6.90 5.34
N GLU A 772 -9.59 7.24 5.79
CA GLU A 772 -8.43 6.35 5.90
C GLU A 772 -8.13 6.08 7.38
N TYR A 773 -7.81 4.85 7.76
CA TYR A 773 -7.33 4.56 9.12
C TYR A 773 -5.99 5.27 9.35
N LYS A 774 -5.90 6.10 10.41
CA LYS A 774 -4.68 6.83 10.75
C LYS A 774 -3.87 6.11 11.82
N HIS A 775 -4.48 5.90 12.99
CA HIS A 775 -3.85 5.32 14.18
C HIS A 775 -4.91 4.97 15.23
N HIS A 776 -4.51 4.30 16.31
CA HIS A 776 -5.35 4.13 17.50
C HIS A 776 -5.05 5.24 18.53
N MET A 777 -6.10 5.79 19.18
CA MET A 777 -5.98 6.80 20.24
C MET A 777 -6.72 6.38 21.52
N PRO A 778 -6.34 6.88 22.71
CA PRO A 778 -7.05 6.62 23.96
C PRO A 778 -8.53 7.01 23.93
N VAL A 779 -9.39 6.07 24.33
CA VAL A 779 -10.84 6.27 24.43
C VAL A 779 -11.19 7.28 25.53
N LEU A 780 -12.20 8.11 25.29
CA LEU A 780 -12.69 9.07 26.29
C LEU A 780 -13.17 8.36 27.58
N PRO A 781 -12.81 8.84 28.79
CA PRO A 781 -13.16 8.19 30.06
C PRO A 781 -14.62 7.76 30.30
N PRO A 782 -15.68 8.48 29.85
CA PRO A 782 -17.05 7.96 29.93
C PRO A 782 -17.30 6.75 29.02
N VAL A 783 -16.77 6.77 27.78
CA VAL A 783 -16.92 5.67 26.82
C VAL A 783 -16.13 4.44 27.28
N GLN A 784 -14.92 4.62 27.86
CA GLN A 784 -14.18 3.51 28.46
C GLN A 784 -15.00 2.81 29.55
N LYS A 785 -15.68 3.56 30.43
CA LYS A 785 -16.54 2.96 31.48
C LYS A 785 -17.71 2.18 30.91
N GLU A 786 -18.35 2.68 29.84
CA GLU A 786 -19.44 1.99 29.17
C GLU A 786 -18.97 0.67 28.54
N LEU A 787 -17.82 0.67 27.86
CA LEU A 787 -17.21 -0.54 27.28
C LEU A 787 -16.81 -1.56 28.35
N GLU A 788 -16.17 -1.12 29.43
CA GLU A 788 -15.85 -1.97 30.57
C GLU A 788 -17.11 -2.56 31.22
N GLU A 789 -18.18 -1.78 31.35
CA GLU A 789 -19.46 -2.27 31.87
C GLU A 789 -20.17 -3.24 30.93
N ALA A 790 -20.05 -3.05 29.62
CA ALA A 790 -20.56 -3.99 28.62
C ALA A 790 -19.84 -5.35 28.74
N TYR A 791 -18.50 -5.34 28.84
CA TYR A 791 -17.72 -6.57 29.02
C TYR A 791 -17.98 -7.26 30.37
N LYS A 792 -18.14 -6.50 31.45
CA LYS A 792 -18.55 -7.04 32.77
C LYS A 792 -19.95 -7.70 32.75
N LYS A 793 -20.75 -7.47 31.70
CA LYS A 793 -22.06 -8.13 31.46
C LYS A 793 -21.94 -9.37 30.54
N THR A 794 -20.89 -9.50 29.72
CA THR A 794 -20.66 -10.70 28.88
C THR A 794 -19.90 -11.81 29.60
N ILE A 795 -18.97 -11.45 30.50
CA ILE A 795 -18.26 -12.44 31.34
C ILE A 795 -19.30 -13.27 32.12
N PRO A 796 -19.32 -14.61 31.98
CA PRO A 796 -20.23 -15.44 32.74
C PRO A 796 -19.93 -15.32 34.24
N GLN A 797 -20.87 -14.77 35.00
CA GLN A 797 -20.73 -14.62 36.44
C GLN A 797 -20.48 -15.99 37.07
N ALA A 798 -19.30 -16.18 37.67
CA ALA A 798 -19.01 -17.34 38.48
C ALA A 798 -20.06 -17.41 39.60
N LYS A 799 -20.82 -18.51 39.64
CA LYS A 799 -21.75 -18.78 40.73
C LYS A 799 -20.95 -18.79 42.03
N LYS A 800 -21.31 -17.89 42.95
CA LYS A 800 -20.77 -17.82 44.32
C LYS A 800 -21.14 -19.05 45.12
#